data_AF-A0A662V711-F1
#
_entry.id   AF-A0A662V711-F1
#
_cell.length_a   1.000
_cell.length_b   1.000
_cell.length_c   1.000
_cell.angle_alpha   90.00
_cell.angle_beta   90.00
_cell.angle_gamma   90.00
#
_symmetry.space_group_name_H-M   'P 1'
#
loop_
_entity.id
_entity.type
_entity.pdbx_description
1 polymer ?
#
loop_
_entity_poly.entity_id
_entity_poly.type
_entity_poly.pdbx_seq_one_letter_code
_entity_poly.pdbx_strand_id
1 'polypeptide(L)'
;MIGRVPVGIPVKGRVVSVEVPRIGYRWRGSLDVEIEGGTTVTLLMSGAVAQWLNEGEEVRLRILEEPRDVKGRLVLLPRDYVLERVWDGEAVVVWPPWSRSARLQRRSPLGGEAVYEYSIVAREAETEQDYMEIVGLEQYHYASKEEIVAVWRCPICGRYFESNIQPTCPEHGVPARLHEIRGSLPSSRFLILELVDRKPFEPRVVAYVRVDTPIPLMSRRVEKNGSVEIERGIREKVFPSDWFHPTFWPEAYSKRIAIIRRYRELAKLYRSRKVARSIVGDEISREALRNANTAAARIARVVVHPDYRGDGIGVLAVKMAIEWIRERRVPEMKRRKHVVETIAQMARYNPFFEKAGFRYMWDTASGRPVLMYPLTPEARDRIERFLREDPYASKHGGRLYKSRYGRVEPLESPIRLVSVSKIYSSVLDITRLPPKLQEVLRAFGVERRVVEKYVLRRVSIEIEPGEVVVVVGASGAGKTTLLRMIIGAATKSRDEAYRPSEGVVEMPGNVRIEYLLPGEHEPSFGDESLLEHVSAKIGDPAVAVEILNAVGLSDAVFYRARFSELSTGQKERAKLASMLASRPNLIVIDEFAAHLDSLTAQRVARKLSTVCRSAGITLIVATNRPEVIKALSPTKIIFVGYGTAYAEKPPA
;
A
#
# COMPACT_ATOMS: atom_id res chain seq x y z
N MET A 1 42.95 34.99 15.62
CA MET A 1 43.10 34.27 14.34
C MET A 1 42.16 33.09 14.38
N ILE A 2 41.05 33.14 13.63
CA ILE A 2 40.15 31.99 13.47
C ILE A 2 40.96 30.93 12.73
N GLY A 3 41.13 29.75 13.33
CA GLY A 3 41.91 28.66 12.74
C GLY A 3 41.35 28.30 11.36
N ARG A 4 42.23 28.07 10.38
CA ARG A 4 41.82 27.64 9.04
C ARG A 4 41.13 26.28 9.15
N VAL A 5 39.88 26.22 8.74
CA VAL A 5 39.09 24.99 8.75
C VAL A 5 39.44 24.16 7.50
N PRO A 6 39.84 22.89 7.63
CA PRO A 6 40.23 22.07 6.49
C PRO A 6 39.00 21.68 5.64
N VAL A 7 39.03 22.06 4.37
CA VAL A 7 37.98 21.76 3.37
C VAL A 7 38.41 20.57 2.52
N GLY A 8 37.46 19.68 2.19
CA GLY A 8 37.63 18.52 1.31
C GLY A 8 38.17 17.25 1.98
N ILE A 9 38.75 17.34 3.17
CA ILE A 9 39.39 16.22 3.87
C ILE A 9 38.57 15.84 5.12
N PRO A 10 38.35 14.54 5.42
CA PRO A 10 37.75 14.13 6.68
C PRO A 10 38.66 14.47 7.86
N VAL A 11 38.14 15.17 8.86
CA VAL A 11 38.79 15.43 10.14
C VAL A 11 38.07 14.73 11.29
N LYS A 12 38.83 14.35 12.32
CA LYS A 12 38.24 13.88 13.56
C LYS A 12 37.63 15.07 14.31
N GLY A 13 36.48 14.83 14.92
CA GLY A 13 35.85 15.80 15.80
C GLY A 13 35.16 15.13 16.97
N ARG A 14 34.84 15.94 17.97
CA ARG A 14 34.07 15.54 19.15
C ARG A 14 32.82 16.41 19.23
N VAL A 15 31.68 15.76 19.48
CA VAL A 15 30.43 16.47 19.73
C VAL A 15 30.53 17.22 21.05
N VAL A 16 30.36 18.54 21.01
CA VAL A 16 30.39 19.42 22.20
C VAL A 16 28.98 19.65 22.72
N SER A 17 28.03 19.91 21.82
CA SER A 17 26.64 20.20 22.17
C SER A 17 25.69 19.64 21.12
N VAL A 18 24.50 19.25 21.56
CA VAL A 18 23.40 18.81 20.68
C VAL A 18 22.17 19.65 20.99
N GLU A 19 21.75 20.47 20.03
CA GLU A 19 20.58 21.33 20.18
C GLU A 19 19.42 20.80 19.32
N VAL A 20 18.37 20.30 19.98
CA VAL A 20 17.11 19.92 19.33
C VAL A 20 15.98 20.71 19.99
N PRO A 21 15.41 21.73 19.32
CA PRO A 21 14.32 22.50 19.87
C PRO A 21 13.08 21.63 20.05
N ARG A 22 12.29 21.90 21.10
CA ARG A 22 11.02 21.20 21.33
C ARG A 22 10.04 21.37 20.17
N ILE A 23 10.06 22.52 19.50
CA ILE A 23 9.22 22.81 18.32
C ILE A 23 10.00 22.43 17.07
N GLY A 24 9.40 21.59 16.23
CA GLY A 24 10.05 21.12 15.00
C GLY A 24 11.23 20.20 15.26
N TYR A 25 11.26 19.53 16.42
CA TYR A 25 12.34 18.62 16.87
C TYR A 25 12.69 17.53 15.86
N ARG A 26 11.84 17.27 14.86
CA ARG A 26 12.11 16.30 13.79
C ARG A 26 12.87 16.90 12.60
N TRP A 27 12.64 18.17 12.24
CA TRP A 27 13.27 18.82 11.06
C TRP A 27 14.22 19.96 11.43
N ARG A 28 14.38 20.27 12.73
CA ARG A 28 15.32 21.28 13.22
C ARG A 28 16.24 20.66 14.25
N GLY A 29 17.54 20.73 14.00
CA GLY A 29 18.57 20.38 14.95
C GLY A 29 19.90 21.02 14.57
N SER A 30 20.78 21.14 15.54
CA SER A 30 22.16 21.55 15.33
C SER A 30 23.12 20.79 16.24
N LEU A 31 24.34 20.66 15.77
CA LEU A 31 25.42 19.97 16.45
C LEU A 31 26.64 20.87 16.49
N ASP A 32 27.19 21.14 17.67
CA ASP A 32 28.51 21.76 17.75
C ASP A 32 29.56 20.67 17.79
N VAL A 33 30.50 20.72 16.84
CA VAL A 33 31.61 19.77 16.72
C VAL A 33 32.91 20.52 16.88
N GLU A 34 33.69 20.15 17.88
CA GLU A 34 35.08 20.57 18.02
C GLU A 34 35.94 19.68 17.13
N ILE A 35 36.51 20.25 16.08
CA ILE A 35 37.42 19.55 15.17
C ILE A 35 38.86 19.61 15.70
N GLU A 36 39.68 18.66 15.24
CA GLU A 36 41.11 18.64 15.50
C GLU A 36 41.75 20.01 15.19
N GLY A 37 42.42 20.60 16.19
CA GLY A 37 42.88 22.00 16.14
C GLY A 37 42.05 22.97 17.00
N GLY A 38 41.05 22.49 17.76
CA GLY A 38 40.33 23.25 18.78
C GLY A 38 39.30 24.25 18.23
N THR A 39 38.98 24.15 16.94
CA THR A 39 37.96 25.00 16.30
C THR A 39 36.60 24.32 16.41
N THR A 40 35.58 25.05 16.84
CA THR A 40 34.20 24.54 16.91
C THR A 40 33.41 25.01 15.71
N VAL A 41 32.74 24.06 15.04
CA VAL A 41 31.81 24.33 13.94
C VAL A 41 30.41 23.86 14.32
N THR A 42 29.40 24.68 14.02
CA THR A 42 27.99 24.36 14.20
C THR A 42 27.44 23.77 12.89
N LEU A 43 26.96 22.54 12.96
CA LEU A 43 26.35 21.82 11.84
C LEU A 43 24.84 21.93 11.91
N LEU A 44 24.19 22.46 10.87
CA LEU A 44 22.73 22.46 10.78
C LEU A 44 22.24 21.16 10.12
N MET A 45 21.24 20.51 10.73
CA MET A 45 20.66 19.25 10.25
C MET A 45 19.20 19.04 10.69
N SER A 46 18.61 17.92 10.30
CA SER A 46 17.31 17.49 10.82
C SER A 46 17.43 17.07 12.29
N GLY A 47 16.47 17.49 13.11
CA GLY A 47 16.43 17.10 14.51
C GLY A 47 16.19 15.60 14.71
N ALA A 48 15.58 14.92 13.73
CA ALA A 48 15.42 13.47 13.72
C ALA A 48 16.75 12.71 13.67
N VAL A 49 17.80 13.32 13.11
CA VAL A 49 19.19 12.81 13.15
C VAL A 49 19.89 13.29 14.42
N ALA A 50 19.85 14.61 14.68
CA ALA A 50 20.59 15.22 15.78
C ALA A 50 20.26 14.61 17.15
N GLN A 51 18.99 14.29 17.43
CA GLN A 51 18.55 13.71 18.71
C GLN A 51 19.19 12.35 19.08
N TRP A 52 19.85 11.69 18.13
CA TRP A 52 20.54 10.41 18.34
C TRP A 52 22.03 10.53 18.67
N LEU A 53 22.59 11.73 18.51
CA LEU A 53 23.97 12.04 18.85
C LEU A 53 24.04 12.50 20.31
N ASN A 54 25.19 12.29 20.94
CA ASN A 54 25.44 12.68 22.32
C ASN A 54 26.71 13.50 22.44
N GLU A 55 26.72 14.38 23.44
CA GLU A 55 27.94 15.08 23.86
C GLU A 55 29.05 14.07 24.20
N GLY A 56 30.27 14.38 23.76
CA GLY A 56 31.44 13.53 23.90
C GLY A 56 31.60 12.46 22.83
N GLU A 57 30.62 12.24 21.94
CA GLU A 57 30.78 11.26 20.86
C GLU A 57 31.83 11.67 19.84
N GLU A 58 32.60 10.67 19.37
CA GLU A 58 33.56 10.86 18.29
C GLU A 58 32.87 10.80 16.93
N VAL A 59 33.22 11.76 16.08
CA VAL A 59 32.71 11.89 14.72
C VAL A 59 33.85 12.12 13.73
N ARG A 60 33.59 11.82 12.46
CA ARG A 60 34.42 12.29 11.35
C ARG A 60 33.61 13.28 10.53
N LEU A 61 34.14 14.48 10.38
CA LEU A 61 33.51 15.56 9.64
C LEU A 61 34.31 15.81 8.38
N ARG A 62 33.66 15.73 7.21
CA ARG A 62 34.23 16.22 5.96
C ARG A 62 33.48 17.49 5.58
N ILE A 63 34.20 18.60 5.57
CA ILE A 63 33.68 19.92 5.22
C ILE A 63 33.82 20.09 3.71
N LEU A 64 32.73 20.43 3.04
CA LEU A 64 32.66 20.58 1.58
C LEU A 64 32.78 22.04 1.14
N GLU A 65 32.25 22.95 1.95
CA GLU A 65 32.26 24.40 1.73
C GLU A 65 32.76 25.12 2.99
N GLU A 66 33.34 26.31 2.84
CA GLU A 66 33.83 27.08 3.99
C GLU A 66 32.67 27.46 4.96
N PRO A 67 32.86 27.31 6.29
CA PRO A 67 31.85 27.72 7.26
C PRO A 67 31.54 29.22 7.19
N ARG A 68 30.26 29.57 7.36
CA ARG A 68 29.83 30.97 7.43
C ARG A 68 29.98 31.49 8.86
N ASP A 69 30.57 32.66 9.04
CA ASP A 69 30.55 33.33 10.35
C ASP A 69 29.17 33.97 10.59
N VAL A 70 28.47 33.45 11.60
CA VAL A 70 27.20 33.99 12.07
C VAL A 70 27.36 34.37 13.54
N LYS A 71 27.58 35.66 13.80
CA LYS A 71 27.76 36.22 15.15
C LYS A 71 28.88 35.52 15.95
N GLY A 72 30.00 35.22 15.30
CA GLY A 72 31.16 34.56 15.91
C GLY A 72 31.05 33.04 15.99
N ARG A 73 30.01 32.43 15.39
CA ARG A 73 29.88 30.97 15.24
C ARG A 73 30.18 30.58 13.80
N LEU A 74 31.02 29.57 13.60
CA LEU A 74 31.29 29.00 12.28
C LEU A 74 30.19 27.98 11.95
N VAL A 75 29.30 28.34 11.02
CA VAL A 75 28.09 27.56 10.70
C VAL A 75 28.20 26.90 9.33
N LEU A 76 27.93 25.59 9.29
CA LEU A 76 27.81 24.81 8.07
C LEU A 76 26.33 24.48 7.80
N LEU A 77 25.86 24.77 6.58
CA LEU A 77 24.50 24.42 6.16
C LEU A 77 24.41 22.92 5.83
N PRO A 78 23.18 22.35 5.76
CA PRO A 78 22.92 20.95 5.41
C PRO A 78 23.71 20.34 4.24
N ARG A 79 24.10 21.14 3.24
CA ARG A 79 24.79 20.65 2.03
C ARG A 79 26.31 20.81 2.10
N ASP A 80 26.81 21.50 3.12
CA ASP A 80 28.20 21.96 3.20
C ASP A 80 29.10 20.91 3.87
N TYR A 81 28.58 19.73 4.26
CA TYR A 81 29.35 18.73 4.99
C TYR A 81 28.80 17.30 4.86
N VAL A 82 29.66 16.34 5.17
CA VAL A 82 29.34 14.93 5.43
C VAL A 82 29.76 14.62 6.85
N LEU A 83 28.86 14.02 7.63
CA LEU A 83 29.12 13.61 9.01
C LEU A 83 29.04 12.10 9.12
N GLU A 84 30.11 11.50 9.65
CA GLU A 84 30.16 10.10 10.03
C GLU A 84 30.24 9.99 11.55
N ARG A 85 29.42 9.11 12.11
CA ARG A 85 29.51 8.73 13.52
C ARG A 85 30.49 7.58 13.65
N VAL A 86 31.42 7.65 14.59
CA VAL A 86 32.30 6.52 14.92
C VAL A 86 31.70 5.76 16.09
N TRP A 87 31.45 4.47 15.90
CA TRP A 87 30.90 3.60 16.93
C TRP A 87 31.59 2.24 16.87
N ASP A 88 32.20 1.84 18.00
CA ASP A 88 32.93 0.57 18.12
C ASP A 88 33.99 0.38 17.02
N GLY A 89 34.76 1.45 16.78
CA GLY A 89 35.82 1.48 15.75
C GLY A 89 35.34 1.64 14.30
N GLU A 90 34.04 1.54 14.05
CA GLU A 90 33.48 1.65 12.69
C GLU A 90 32.81 3.00 12.46
N ALA A 91 33.03 3.58 11.27
CA ALA A 91 32.34 4.79 10.85
C ALA A 91 31.03 4.44 10.13
N VAL A 92 29.97 5.18 10.43
CA VAL A 92 28.69 5.14 9.70
C VAL A 92 28.29 6.55 9.32
N VAL A 93 27.97 6.75 8.04
CA VAL A 93 27.50 8.05 7.55
C VAL A 93 26.15 8.36 8.19
N VAL A 94 26.05 9.46 8.94
CA VAL A 94 24.79 9.93 9.54
C VAL A 94 24.23 11.15 8.82
N TRP A 95 25.08 11.87 8.07
CA TRP A 95 24.70 13.02 7.25
C TRP A 95 25.53 13.05 5.95
N PRO A 96 24.95 13.32 4.76
CA PRO A 96 23.57 13.71 4.50
C PRO A 96 22.56 12.57 4.74
N PRO A 97 21.25 12.89 4.82
CA PRO A 97 20.21 11.88 4.95
C PRO A 97 20.26 10.86 3.80
N TRP A 98 19.89 9.60 4.09
CA TRP A 98 19.91 8.55 3.08
C TRP A 98 18.91 8.83 1.95
N SER A 99 19.31 8.51 0.72
CA SER A 99 18.49 8.63 -0.49
C SER A 99 18.90 7.59 -1.52
N ARG A 100 17.92 7.01 -2.21
CA ARG A 100 18.13 6.05 -3.30
C ARG A 100 17.03 6.16 -4.34
N SER A 101 17.42 6.21 -5.61
CA SER A 101 16.48 6.13 -6.73
C SER A 101 16.15 4.68 -7.07
N ALA A 102 14.90 4.41 -7.38
CA ALA A 102 14.43 3.12 -7.83
C ALA A 102 13.47 3.29 -9.01
N ARG A 103 13.56 2.38 -9.97
CA ARG A 103 12.59 2.25 -11.06
C ARG A 103 11.73 1.03 -10.81
N LEU A 104 10.43 1.23 -10.79
CA LEU A 104 9.47 0.14 -10.61
C LEU A 104 8.73 -0.10 -11.92
N GLN A 105 9.28 -1.03 -12.69
CA GLN A 105 8.67 -1.51 -13.93
C GLN A 105 7.45 -2.38 -13.63
N ARG A 106 6.35 -2.08 -14.31
CA ARG A 106 5.17 -2.95 -14.34
C ARG A 106 5.23 -3.85 -15.55
N ARG A 107 5.28 -5.16 -15.32
CA ARG A 107 5.32 -6.16 -16.38
C ARG A 107 3.93 -6.74 -16.68
N SER A 108 3.70 -7.10 -17.94
CA SER A 108 2.52 -7.86 -18.37
C SER A 108 2.51 -9.28 -17.76
N PRO A 109 1.38 -9.77 -17.24
CA PRO A 109 1.26 -11.13 -16.70
C PRO A 109 1.48 -12.26 -17.73
N LEU A 110 1.27 -12.02 -19.02
CA LEU A 110 1.47 -13.04 -20.07
C LEU A 110 2.80 -12.92 -20.81
N GLY A 111 3.24 -11.70 -21.14
CA GLY A 111 4.40 -11.47 -22.02
C GLY A 111 5.65 -10.92 -21.33
N GLY A 112 5.57 -10.56 -20.04
CA GLY A 112 6.71 -9.99 -19.29
C GLY A 112 7.15 -8.57 -19.72
N GLU A 113 6.60 -8.01 -20.80
CA GLU A 113 6.91 -6.67 -21.29
C GLU A 113 6.55 -5.55 -20.31
N ALA A 114 7.34 -4.47 -20.29
CA ALA A 114 7.10 -3.30 -19.47
C ALA A 114 5.92 -2.47 -20.02
N VAL A 115 4.87 -2.30 -19.20
CA VAL A 115 3.66 -1.53 -19.54
C VAL A 115 3.75 -0.08 -19.07
N TYR A 116 4.43 0.16 -17.94
CA TYR A 116 4.65 1.47 -17.34
C TYR A 116 5.77 1.37 -16.30
N GLU A 117 6.55 2.44 -16.11
CA GLU A 117 7.64 2.50 -15.13
C GLU A 117 7.43 3.68 -14.18
N TYR A 118 7.48 3.45 -12.88
CA TYR A 118 7.53 4.53 -11.88
C TYR A 118 8.98 4.87 -11.57
N SER A 119 9.33 6.15 -11.69
CA SER A 119 10.57 6.72 -11.15
C SER A 119 10.32 7.19 -9.71
N ILE A 120 10.94 6.51 -8.74
CA ILE A 120 10.75 6.78 -7.31
C ILE A 120 12.08 7.16 -6.67
N VAL A 121 12.08 8.15 -5.79
CA VAL A 121 13.20 8.43 -4.88
C VAL A 121 12.78 8.09 -3.46
N ALA A 122 13.41 7.08 -2.88
CA ALA A 122 13.26 6.77 -1.47
C ALA A 122 14.30 7.57 -0.69
N ARG A 123 13.87 8.43 0.24
CA ARG A 123 14.79 9.24 1.06
C ARG A 123 14.27 9.45 2.46
N GLU A 124 15.16 9.80 3.38
CA GLU A 124 14.74 10.18 4.72
C GLU A 124 13.93 11.49 4.70
N ALA A 125 12.92 11.55 5.57
CA ALA A 125 12.18 12.79 5.79
C ALA A 125 13.07 13.79 6.54
N GLU A 126 13.19 15.00 6.00
CA GLU A 126 14.11 16.02 6.51
C GLU A 126 13.37 17.31 6.88
N THR A 127 12.36 17.68 6.11
CA THR A 127 11.70 18.98 6.20
C THR A 127 10.33 18.90 6.85
N GLU A 128 9.81 20.03 7.35
CA GLU A 128 8.42 20.11 7.84
C GLU A 128 7.41 19.66 6.79
N GLN A 129 7.63 20.02 5.52
CA GLN A 129 6.77 19.61 4.42
C GLN A 129 6.74 18.08 4.28
N ASP A 130 7.88 17.39 4.44
CA ASP A 130 7.91 15.92 4.42
C ASP A 130 7.04 15.32 5.53
N TYR A 131 7.09 15.89 6.74
CA TYR A 131 6.26 15.44 7.85
C TYR A 131 4.78 15.78 7.67
N MET A 132 4.45 16.89 6.98
CA MET A 132 3.07 17.19 6.58
C MET A 132 2.52 16.17 5.57
N GLU A 133 3.32 15.74 4.59
CA GLU A 133 2.93 14.66 3.67
C GLU A 133 2.73 13.33 4.41
N ILE A 134 3.59 13.02 5.39
CA ILE A 134 3.43 11.83 6.25
C ILE A 134 2.11 11.89 7.01
N VAL A 135 1.73 13.05 7.58
CA VAL A 135 0.42 13.26 8.22
C VAL A 135 -0.72 13.05 7.23
N GLY A 136 -0.59 13.56 6.01
CA GLY A 136 -1.54 13.33 4.91
C GLY A 136 -1.73 11.84 4.64
N LEU A 137 -0.64 11.09 4.50
CA LEU A 137 -0.69 9.65 4.28
C LEU A 137 -1.23 8.87 5.49
N GLU A 138 -0.93 9.32 6.72
CA GLU A 138 -1.33 8.65 7.95
C GLU A 138 -2.85 8.55 8.12
N GLN A 139 -3.60 9.50 7.53
CA GLN A 139 -5.06 9.46 7.47
C GLN A 139 -5.60 8.23 6.75
N TYR A 140 -4.83 7.64 5.84
CA TYR A 140 -5.19 6.40 5.15
C TYR A 140 -4.79 5.12 5.91
N HIS A 141 -4.25 5.24 7.13
CA HIS A 141 -3.85 4.09 7.94
C HIS A 141 -4.95 3.65 8.91
N TYR A 142 -5.73 2.65 8.52
CA TYR A 142 -6.90 2.18 9.29
C TYR A 142 -6.60 1.52 10.64
N ALA A 143 -5.34 1.16 10.91
CA ALA A 143 -4.94 0.62 12.21
C ALA A 143 -4.48 1.72 13.20
N SER A 144 -4.65 3.00 12.85
CA SER A 144 -4.43 4.11 13.77
C SER A 144 -5.51 4.08 14.84
N LYS A 145 -5.11 4.11 16.12
CA LYS A 145 -6.06 4.28 17.23
C LYS A 145 -6.50 5.73 17.41
N GLU A 146 -5.79 6.66 16.77
CA GLU A 146 -6.00 8.10 16.91
C GLU A 146 -6.96 8.59 15.83
N GLU A 147 -8.09 9.18 16.22
CA GLU A 147 -9.01 9.89 15.32
C GLU A 147 -8.36 11.16 14.73
N ILE A 148 -7.46 11.77 15.50
CA ILE A 148 -6.65 12.92 15.10
C ILE A 148 -5.17 12.53 15.10
N VAL A 149 -4.52 12.59 13.94
CA VAL A 149 -3.14 12.11 13.76
C VAL A 149 -2.07 13.19 13.97
N ALA A 150 -2.46 14.47 14.05
CA ALA A 150 -1.50 15.57 14.18
C ALA A 150 -1.93 16.66 15.18
N VAL A 151 -0.93 17.20 15.87
CA VAL A 151 -1.04 18.39 16.70
C VAL A 151 -0.29 19.52 16.02
N TRP A 152 -0.94 20.68 15.92
CA TRP A 152 -0.42 21.89 15.29
C TRP A 152 -0.29 23.00 16.32
N ARG A 153 0.56 23.99 16.05
CA ARG A 153 0.77 25.14 16.92
C ARG A 153 0.86 26.44 16.12
N CYS A 154 0.11 27.47 16.52
CA CYS A 154 0.25 28.80 15.95
C CYS A 154 1.67 29.33 16.19
N PRO A 155 2.39 29.79 15.16
CA PRO A 155 3.75 30.33 15.34
C PRO A 155 3.77 31.68 16.08
N ILE A 156 2.64 32.39 16.18
CA ILE A 156 2.55 33.72 16.80
C ILE A 156 2.09 33.62 18.26
N CYS A 157 0.83 33.23 18.51
CA CYS A 157 0.30 33.14 19.88
C CYS A 157 0.62 31.81 20.59
N GLY A 158 1.18 30.82 19.89
CA GLY A 158 1.53 29.54 20.49
C GLY A 158 0.36 28.61 20.83
N ARG A 159 -0.87 28.97 20.46
CA ARG A 159 -2.09 28.15 20.64
C ARG A 159 -1.97 26.81 19.90
N TYR A 160 -2.42 25.72 20.52
CA TYR A 160 -2.42 24.38 19.93
C TYR A 160 -3.75 24.07 19.24
N PHE A 161 -3.69 23.26 18.18
CA PHE A 161 -4.83 22.76 17.43
C PHE A 161 -4.66 21.26 17.18
N GLU A 162 -5.75 20.52 17.27
CA GLU A 162 -5.81 19.10 16.93
C GLU A 162 -6.59 18.98 15.63
N SER A 163 -5.93 18.56 14.55
CA SER A 163 -6.54 18.49 13.22
C SER A 163 -5.75 17.55 12.32
N ASN A 164 -6.44 16.87 11.39
CA ASN A 164 -5.80 16.03 10.38
C ASN A 164 -5.29 16.85 9.17
N ILE A 165 -5.76 18.09 9.04
CA ILE A 165 -5.31 19.06 8.03
C ILE A 165 -4.68 20.28 8.71
N GLN A 166 -3.80 21.00 8.01
CA GLN A 166 -3.18 22.20 8.57
C GLN A 166 -4.25 23.27 8.86
N PRO A 167 -4.47 23.62 10.14
CA PRO A 167 -5.45 24.63 10.49
C PRO A 167 -4.85 26.03 10.31
N THR A 168 -5.70 27.01 10.04
CA THR A 168 -5.35 28.43 10.12
C THR A 168 -5.69 28.94 11.52
N CYS A 169 -4.80 29.72 12.14
CA CYS A 169 -5.06 30.32 13.43
C CYS A 169 -6.20 31.35 13.32
N PRO A 170 -7.32 31.21 14.05
CA PRO A 170 -8.47 32.11 13.92
C PRO A 170 -8.16 33.54 14.38
N GLU A 171 -7.20 33.71 15.30
CA GLU A 171 -6.81 35.03 15.83
C GLU A 171 -5.82 35.78 14.92
N HIS A 172 -4.98 35.05 14.17
CA HIS A 172 -3.84 35.65 13.46
C HIS A 172 -3.90 35.44 11.94
N GLY A 173 -4.82 34.62 11.42
CA GLY A 173 -4.95 34.34 9.99
C GLY A 173 -3.76 33.58 9.37
N VAL A 174 -2.80 33.11 10.18
CA VAL A 174 -1.61 32.39 9.70
C VAL A 174 -1.76 30.87 9.81
N PRO A 175 -1.20 30.09 8.86
CA PRO A 175 -1.16 28.63 8.97
C PRO A 175 -0.41 28.17 10.22
N ALA A 176 -0.99 27.23 10.98
CA ALA A 176 -0.32 26.63 12.12
C ALA A 176 0.84 25.72 11.66
N ARG A 177 1.90 25.63 12.45
CA ARG A 177 3.06 24.77 12.18
C ARG A 177 2.85 23.41 12.80
N LEU A 178 3.38 22.36 12.17
CA LEU A 178 3.28 21.02 12.71
C LEU A 178 4.04 20.96 14.05
N HIS A 179 3.43 20.36 15.07
CA HIS A 179 4.06 20.19 16.38
C HIS A 179 4.43 18.73 16.62
N GLU A 180 3.49 17.82 16.40
CA GLU A 180 3.66 16.40 16.69
C GLU A 180 2.79 15.53 15.76
N ILE A 181 3.31 14.36 15.40
CA ILE A 181 2.55 13.28 14.75
C ILE A 181 2.17 12.29 15.85
N ARG A 182 0.89 12.20 16.20
CA ARG A 182 0.40 11.31 17.25
C ARG A 182 0.68 9.85 16.91
N GLY A 183 0.99 9.06 17.94
CA GLY A 183 1.31 7.64 17.80
C GLY A 183 2.68 7.35 17.16
N SER A 184 3.53 8.36 16.97
CA SER A 184 4.96 8.18 16.67
C SER A 184 5.80 8.35 17.92
N LEU A 185 6.91 7.61 18.03
CA LEU A 185 7.84 7.76 19.14
C LEU A 185 8.85 8.88 18.82
N PRO A 186 9.41 9.57 19.82
CA PRO A 186 10.56 10.45 19.58
C PRO A 186 11.69 9.73 18.84
N SER A 187 11.92 8.45 19.13
CA SER A 187 12.88 7.57 18.47
C SER A 187 12.53 7.18 17.02
N SER A 188 11.33 7.50 16.53
CA SER A 188 10.93 7.13 15.17
C SER A 188 11.74 7.89 14.11
N ARG A 189 12.27 7.15 13.13
CA ARG A 189 12.83 7.68 11.88
C ARG A 189 11.88 7.37 10.73
N PHE A 190 11.86 8.24 9.71
CA PHE A 190 10.89 8.15 8.61
C PHE A 190 11.60 8.17 7.27
N LEU A 191 11.25 7.20 6.42
CA LEU A 191 11.62 7.12 5.02
C LEU A 191 10.38 7.44 4.18
N ILE A 192 10.50 8.35 3.21
CA ILE A 192 9.45 8.69 2.27
C ILE A 192 9.82 8.22 0.86
N LEU A 193 8.81 7.87 0.07
CA LEU A 193 8.95 7.51 -1.35
C LEU A 193 8.29 8.60 -2.18
N GLU A 194 9.13 9.35 -2.89
CA GLU A 194 8.72 10.46 -3.74
C GLU A 194 8.57 10.02 -5.19
N LEU A 195 7.51 10.49 -5.84
CA LEU A 195 7.28 10.29 -7.26
C LEU A 195 8.02 11.39 -8.04
N VAL A 196 9.02 11.01 -8.84
CA VAL A 196 9.86 11.96 -9.59
C VAL A 196 9.10 12.56 -10.76
N ASP A 197 8.55 11.72 -11.63
CA ASP A 197 7.88 12.12 -12.87
C ASP A 197 6.37 12.32 -12.68
N ARG A 198 6.00 13.07 -11.62
CA ARG A 198 4.60 13.26 -11.23
C ARG A 198 3.89 14.32 -12.07
N LYS A 199 2.59 14.12 -12.31
CA LYS A 199 1.71 15.19 -12.81
C LYS A 199 1.34 16.18 -11.69
N PRO A 200 0.92 17.42 -12.00
CA PRO A 200 0.59 18.42 -10.97
C PRO A 200 -0.47 18.00 -9.95
N PHE A 201 -1.38 17.10 -10.34
CA PHE A 201 -2.44 16.55 -9.50
C PHE A 201 -2.02 15.30 -8.72
N GLU A 202 -0.85 14.71 -9.02
CA GLU A 202 -0.36 13.53 -8.33
C GLU A 202 0.36 13.91 -7.01
N PRO A 203 0.22 13.08 -5.96
CA PRO A 203 0.88 13.32 -4.69
C PRO A 203 2.40 13.31 -4.87
N ARG A 204 3.10 14.17 -4.11
CA ARG A 204 4.58 14.19 -4.10
C ARG A 204 5.12 12.91 -3.47
N VAL A 205 4.55 12.53 -2.32
CA VAL A 205 4.94 11.34 -1.55
C VAL A 205 3.83 10.29 -1.68
N VAL A 206 4.17 9.12 -2.24
CA VAL A 206 3.20 8.04 -2.49
C VAL A 206 3.22 6.98 -1.38
N ALA A 207 4.28 6.92 -0.59
CA ALA A 207 4.39 6.02 0.56
C ALA A 207 5.39 6.53 1.59
N TYR A 208 5.27 6.05 2.82
CA TYR A 208 6.30 6.23 3.84
C TYR A 208 6.47 4.96 4.69
N VAL A 209 7.66 4.81 5.27
CA VAL A 209 8.02 3.77 6.22
C VAL A 209 8.53 4.41 7.50
N ARG A 210 7.98 3.98 8.65
CA ARG A 210 8.47 4.35 9.97
C ARG A 210 9.30 3.22 10.56
N VAL A 211 10.52 3.55 10.95
CA VAL A 211 11.45 2.64 11.62
C VAL A 211 11.64 3.11 13.06
N ASP A 212 11.42 2.18 13.99
CA ASP A 212 11.60 2.35 15.43
C ASP A 212 12.65 1.37 15.94
N THR A 213 13.08 1.55 17.19
CA THR A 213 13.78 0.51 17.93
C THR A 213 12.84 -0.69 18.15
N PRO A 214 13.35 -1.91 18.34
CA PRO A 214 12.50 -3.07 18.63
C PRO A 214 11.71 -2.89 19.93
N ILE A 215 10.56 -3.57 20.02
CA ILE A 215 9.81 -3.56 21.29
C ILE A 215 10.62 -4.26 22.39
N PRO A 216 10.57 -3.86 23.67
CA PRO A 216 11.45 -4.41 24.70
C PRO A 216 11.18 -5.88 25.00
N LEU A 217 9.93 -6.25 25.23
CA LEU A 217 9.56 -7.61 25.63
C LEU A 217 8.56 -8.19 24.65
N MET A 218 8.65 -9.49 24.42
CA MET A 218 7.73 -10.20 23.53
C MET A 218 7.39 -11.58 24.07
N SER A 219 6.10 -11.86 24.14
CA SER A 219 5.53 -13.18 24.41
C SER A 219 4.80 -13.66 23.16
N ARG A 220 4.84 -14.96 22.87
CA ARG A 220 4.05 -15.55 21.79
C ARG A 220 2.79 -16.23 22.29
N ARG A 221 1.77 -16.22 21.44
CA ARG A 221 0.57 -17.03 21.58
C ARG A 221 0.78 -18.38 20.88
N VAL A 222 0.36 -19.45 21.53
CA VAL A 222 0.49 -20.82 21.05
C VAL A 222 -0.83 -21.55 21.25
N GLU A 223 -1.33 -22.25 20.23
CA GLU A 223 -2.56 -23.04 20.34
C GLU A 223 -2.21 -24.53 20.54
N LYS A 224 -2.67 -25.10 21.66
CA LYS A 224 -2.39 -26.48 22.07
C LYS A 224 -3.69 -27.14 22.53
N ASN A 225 -4.11 -28.23 21.88
CA ASN A 225 -5.32 -28.98 22.24
C ASN A 225 -6.59 -28.11 22.40
N GLY A 226 -6.73 -27.07 21.58
CA GLY A 226 -7.86 -26.13 21.64
C GLY A 226 -7.76 -25.05 22.73
N SER A 227 -6.72 -25.06 23.57
CA SER A 227 -6.42 -23.99 24.52
C SER A 227 -5.29 -23.07 24.02
N VAL A 228 -5.34 -21.82 24.47
CA VAL A 228 -4.34 -20.79 24.14
C VAL A 228 -3.34 -20.67 25.27
N GLU A 229 -2.08 -21.04 25.03
CA GLU A 229 -0.97 -20.87 25.96
C GLU A 229 -0.13 -19.64 25.56
N ILE A 230 0.36 -18.90 26.56
CA ILE A 230 1.24 -17.73 26.35
C ILE A 230 2.64 -18.07 26.79
N GLU A 231 3.56 -18.15 25.83
CA GLU A 231 4.97 -18.36 26.10
C GLU A 231 5.70 -17.03 26.20
N ARG A 232 6.27 -16.75 27.37
CA ARG A 232 6.97 -15.49 27.66
C ARG A 232 8.41 -15.50 27.14
N GLY A 233 8.90 -14.32 26.75
CA GLY A 233 10.31 -14.11 26.40
C GLY A 233 10.75 -14.84 25.12
N ILE A 234 9.81 -15.13 24.19
CA ILE A 234 10.09 -15.94 23.00
C ILE A 234 11.29 -15.43 22.20
N ARG A 235 11.46 -14.11 22.16
CA ARG A 235 12.52 -13.49 21.38
C ARG A 235 13.92 -13.86 21.87
N GLU A 236 14.14 -13.81 23.18
CA GLU A 236 15.42 -14.14 23.82
C GLU A 236 15.73 -15.64 23.77
N LYS A 237 14.70 -16.48 23.54
CA LYS A 237 14.89 -17.91 23.27
C LYS A 237 15.42 -18.20 21.87
N VAL A 238 15.16 -17.30 20.91
CA VAL A 238 15.57 -17.47 19.51
C VAL A 238 16.83 -16.67 19.18
N PHE A 239 16.98 -15.48 19.76
CA PHE A 239 18.02 -14.52 19.43
C PHE A 239 18.76 -14.04 20.68
N PRO A 240 20.03 -13.60 20.55
CA PRO A 240 20.76 -12.96 21.63
C PRO A 240 20.01 -11.74 22.20
N SER A 241 20.00 -11.61 23.53
CA SER A 241 19.27 -10.52 24.21
C SER A 241 19.82 -9.13 23.85
N ASP A 242 21.14 -9.03 23.66
CA ASP A 242 21.83 -7.80 23.29
C ASP A 242 21.47 -7.32 21.88
N TRP A 243 20.81 -8.12 21.03
CA TRP A 243 20.27 -7.64 19.76
C TRP A 243 19.10 -6.67 19.96
N PHE A 244 18.37 -6.80 21.07
CA PHE A 244 17.13 -6.05 21.32
C PHE A 244 17.23 -5.11 22.52
N HIS A 245 18.32 -5.20 23.29
CA HIS A 245 18.55 -4.39 24.48
C HIS A 245 19.92 -3.70 24.44
N PRO A 246 20.04 -2.50 25.03
CA PRO A 246 18.95 -1.64 25.51
C PRO A 246 18.15 -1.03 24.34
N THR A 247 16.82 -1.11 24.38
CA THR A 247 15.93 -0.40 23.42
C THR A 247 15.38 0.87 24.05
N PHE A 248 14.80 1.74 23.24
CA PHE A 248 14.04 2.89 23.73
C PHE A 248 12.82 2.42 24.54
N TRP A 249 12.92 2.49 25.88
CA TRP A 249 11.87 2.07 26.81
C TRP A 249 11.68 3.07 27.98
N PRO A 250 11.09 4.25 27.73
CA PRO A 250 10.84 5.29 28.75
C PRO A 250 10.19 4.77 30.04
N GLU A 251 9.27 3.83 29.94
CA GLU A 251 8.53 3.28 31.08
C GLU A 251 9.41 2.50 32.06
N ALA A 252 10.57 1.99 31.63
CA ALA A 252 11.54 1.38 32.53
C ALA A 252 12.17 2.40 33.50
N TYR A 253 12.30 3.65 33.07
CA TYR A 253 12.90 4.73 33.85
C TYR A 253 11.88 5.40 34.78
N SER A 254 10.61 5.46 34.39
CA SER A 254 9.56 6.21 35.09
C SER A 254 9.30 5.75 36.53
N LYS A 255 9.72 4.53 36.90
CA LYS A 255 9.62 3.98 38.26
C LYS A 255 10.81 4.30 39.17
N ARG A 256 11.85 4.98 38.67
CA ARG A 256 13.02 5.35 39.48
C ARG A 256 12.65 6.39 40.55
N ILE A 257 13.08 6.15 41.79
CA ILE A 257 12.82 7.04 42.94
C ILE A 257 13.24 8.49 42.65
N ALA A 258 14.40 8.68 42.00
CA ALA A 258 14.90 10.00 41.63
C ALA A 258 13.94 10.78 40.71
N ILE A 259 13.30 10.09 39.76
CA ILE A 259 12.36 10.70 38.80
C ILE A 259 11.06 11.08 39.50
N ILE A 260 10.55 10.24 40.41
CA ILE A 260 9.37 10.56 41.22
C ILE A 260 9.62 11.79 42.10
N ARG A 261 10.81 11.88 42.69
CA ARG A 261 11.23 13.05 43.47
C ARG A 261 11.29 14.31 42.60
N ARG A 262 11.95 14.23 41.44
CA ARG A 262 12.04 15.31 40.45
C ARG A 262 10.67 15.81 40.00
N TYR A 263 9.74 14.90 39.71
CA TYR A 263 8.35 15.24 39.40
C TYR A 263 7.66 16.02 40.53
N ARG A 264 7.80 15.56 41.79
CA ARG A 264 7.20 16.23 42.96
C ARG A 264 7.78 17.63 43.16
N GLU A 265 9.09 17.80 42.98
CA GLU A 265 9.77 19.10 43.06
C GLU A 265 9.26 20.07 41.98
N LEU A 266 9.21 19.64 40.71
CA LEU A 266 8.72 20.45 39.61
C LEU A 266 7.22 20.78 39.74
N ALA A 267 6.41 19.84 40.22
CA ALA A 267 4.99 20.07 40.44
C ALA A 267 4.73 21.14 41.52
N LYS A 268 5.58 21.20 42.55
CA LYS A 268 5.57 22.27 43.56
C LYS A 268 6.04 23.59 42.97
N LEU A 269 7.16 23.58 42.23
CA LEU A 269 7.78 24.78 41.65
C LEU A 269 6.84 25.49 40.64
N TYR A 270 6.32 24.75 39.66
CA TYR A 270 5.49 25.31 38.60
C TYR A 270 4.00 25.41 38.96
N ARG A 271 3.62 24.94 40.16
CA ARG A 271 2.21 24.81 40.61
C ARG A 271 1.29 24.14 39.57
N SER A 272 1.87 23.31 38.71
CA SER A 272 1.17 22.67 37.58
C SER A 272 1.70 21.26 37.37
N ARG A 273 0.86 20.28 37.70
CA ARG A 273 1.17 18.86 37.48
C ARG A 273 1.35 18.55 35.99
N LYS A 274 0.62 19.23 35.11
CA LYS A 274 0.72 19.04 33.65
C LYS A 274 2.10 19.46 33.12
N VAL A 275 2.59 20.63 33.54
CA VAL A 275 3.91 21.13 33.17
C VAL A 275 5.01 20.21 33.73
N ALA A 276 4.92 19.83 35.00
CA ALA A 276 5.87 18.91 35.62
C ALA A 276 5.94 17.55 34.91
N ARG A 277 4.79 16.94 34.54
CA ARG A 277 4.77 15.68 33.76
C ARG A 277 5.43 15.83 32.39
N SER A 278 5.19 16.96 31.70
CA SER A 278 5.80 17.22 30.40
C SER A 278 7.33 17.30 30.50
N ILE A 279 7.86 18.07 31.47
CA ILE A 279 9.30 18.23 31.65
C ILE A 279 9.96 16.88 31.98
N VAL A 280 9.41 16.15 32.94
CA VAL A 280 9.93 14.83 33.34
C VAL A 280 9.82 13.82 32.20
N GLY A 281 8.73 13.85 31.43
CA GLY A 281 8.58 13.01 30.25
C GLY A 281 9.64 13.27 29.18
N ASP A 282 9.99 14.55 28.95
CA ASP A 282 11.06 14.94 28.02
C ASP A 282 12.44 14.48 28.55
N GLU A 283 12.72 14.65 29.85
CA GLU A 283 13.95 14.18 30.49
C GLU A 283 14.12 12.66 30.37
N ILE A 284 13.07 11.89 30.67
CA ILE A 284 13.05 10.42 30.53
C ILE A 284 13.27 10.01 29.07
N SER A 285 12.57 10.65 28.14
CA SER A 285 12.66 10.30 26.71
C SER A 285 14.06 10.54 26.18
N ARG A 286 14.72 11.65 26.58
CA ARG A 286 16.13 11.88 26.26
C ARG A 286 17.01 10.79 26.84
N GLU A 287 16.89 10.48 28.14
CA GLU A 287 17.70 9.42 28.75
C GLU A 287 17.53 8.05 28.05
N ALA A 288 16.30 7.69 27.67
CA ALA A 288 16.01 6.48 26.93
C ALA A 288 16.62 6.49 25.50
N LEU A 289 16.58 7.62 24.79
CA LEU A 289 17.22 7.79 23.48
C LEU A 289 18.75 7.60 23.57
N ARG A 290 19.37 8.25 24.56
CA ARG A 290 20.83 8.17 24.77
C ARG A 290 21.29 6.74 25.01
N ASN A 291 20.54 6.01 25.84
CA ASN A 291 20.88 4.65 26.24
C ASN A 291 20.52 3.60 25.18
N ALA A 292 19.57 3.87 24.27
CA ALA A 292 19.18 2.89 23.24
C ALA A 292 20.37 2.52 22.35
N ASN A 293 20.57 1.22 22.17
CA ASN A 293 21.72 0.65 21.46
C ASN A 293 21.43 -0.80 21.00
N THR A 294 20.49 -0.95 20.08
CA THR A 294 20.05 -2.28 19.61
C THR A 294 20.80 -2.75 18.37
N ALA A 295 20.93 -4.06 18.20
CA ALA A 295 21.40 -4.71 16.96
C ALA A 295 20.24 -5.20 16.07
N ALA A 296 19.01 -4.80 16.38
CA ALA A 296 17.81 -5.04 15.58
C ALA A 296 17.13 -3.71 15.23
N ALA A 297 16.23 -3.73 14.26
CA ALA A 297 15.39 -2.58 13.93
C ALA A 297 13.96 -3.05 13.69
N ARG A 298 12.98 -2.16 13.89
CA ARG A 298 11.57 -2.48 13.67
C ARG A 298 10.96 -1.59 12.61
N ILE A 299 10.48 -2.18 11.52
CA ILE A 299 9.54 -1.50 10.63
C ILE A 299 8.19 -1.46 11.35
N ALA A 300 7.92 -0.32 11.96
CA ALA A 300 6.75 -0.12 12.81
C ALA A 300 5.51 0.26 12.01
N ARG A 301 5.69 0.93 10.86
CA ARG A 301 4.58 1.36 10.00
C ARG A 301 5.03 1.40 8.54
N VAL A 302 4.15 0.96 7.65
CA VAL A 302 4.27 1.12 6.20
C VAL A 302 2.92 1.63 5.73
N VAL A 303 2.91 2.79 5.09
CA VAL A 303 1.69 3.39 4.57
C VAL A 303 1.91 3.72 3.11
N VAL A 304 0.98 3.29 2.27
CA VAL A 304 0.97 3.54 0.83
C VAL A 304 -0.35 4.23 0.51
N HIS A 305 -0.27 5.29 -0.28
CA HIS A 305 -1.42 6.02 -0.79
C HIS A 305 -2.42 5.05 -1.43
N PRO A 306 -3.74 5.14 -1.15
CA PRO A 306 -4.74 4.17 -1.63
C PRO A 306 -4.66 3.90 -3.13
N ASP A 307 -4.54 4.96 -3.93
CA ASP A 307 -4.44 4.85 -5.39
C ASP A 307 -3.17 4.17 -5.89
N TYR A 308 -2.15 4.00 -5.04
CA TYR A 308 -0.88 3.37 -5.41
C TYR A 308 -0.72 1.98 -4.75
N ARG A 309 -1.75 1.46 -4.09
CA ARG A 309 -1.75 0.11 -3.50
C ARG A 309 -1.87 -0.98 -4.56
N GLY A 310 -1.16 -2.08 -4.33
CA GLY A 310 -1.14 -3.22 -5.25
C GLY A 310 -0.21 -3.07 -6.45
N ASP A 311 0.48 -1.93 -6.55
CA ASP A 311 1.39 -1.62 -7.65
C ASP A 311 2.86 -1.98 -7.38
N GLY A 312 3.11 -2.76 -6.33
CA GLY A 312 4.46 -3.11 -5.88
C GLY A 312 5.14 -2.04 -5.00
N ILE A 313 4.59 -0.83 -4.91
CA ILE A 313 5.15 0.27 -4.09
C ILE A 313 5.33 -0.13 -2.62
N GLY A 314 4.39 -0.89 -2.03
CA GLY A 314 4.56 -1.38 -0.65
C GLY A 314 5.76 -2.32 -0.48
N VAL A 315 6.02 -3.20 -1.47
CA VAL A 315 7.20 -4.09 -1.45
C VAL A 315 8.48 -3.26 -1.64
N LEU A 316 8.46 -2.30 -2.56
CA LEU A 316 9.58 -1.38 -2.78
C LEU A 316 9.91 -0.58 -1.52
N ALA A 317 8.89 -0.02 -0.85
CA ALA A 317 9.06 0.75 0.37
C ALA A 317 9.76 -0.06 1.46
N VAL A 318 9.33 -1.31 1.67
CA VAL A 318 9.97 -2.22 2.62
C VAL A 318 11.42 -2.54 2.22
N LYS A 319 11.69 -2.80 0.94
CA LYS A 319 13.05 -3.06 0.45
C LYS A 319 13.99 -1.87 0.65
N MET A 320 13.54 -0.66 0.30
CA MET A 320 14.30 0.57 0.52
C MET A 320 14.57 0.81 2.02
N ALA A 321 13.59 0.52 2.88
CA ALA A 321 13.79 0.60 4.33
C ALA A 321 14.81 -0.42 4.85
N ILE A 322 14.84 -1.64 4.32
CA ILE A 322 15.87 -2.64 4.67
C ILE A 322 17.28 -2.14 4.31
N GLU A 323 17.45 -1.57 3.11
CA GLU A 323 18.72 -1.02 2.65
C GLU A 323 19.15 0.16 3.52
N TRP A 324 18.24 1.09 3.78
CA TRP A 324 18.45 2.21 4.68
C TRP A 324 18.87 1.76 6.09
N ILE A 325 18.17 0.79 6.68
CA ILE A 325 18.52 0.21 7.99
C ILE A 325 19.91 -0.43 7.95
N ARG A 326 20.23 -1.17 6.88
CA ARG A 326 21.52 -1.86 6.75
C ARG A 326 22.68 -0.87 6.63
N GLU A 327 22.55 0.12 5.76
CA GLU A 327 23.61 1.07 5.45
C GLU A 327 23.79 2.12 6.56
N ARG A 328 22.70 2.58 7.16
CA ARG A 328 22.70 3.70 8.13
C ARG A 328 22.48 3.27 9.57
N ARG A 329 22.28 1.97 9.83
CA ARG A 329 22.08 1.40 11.18
C ARG A 329 20.91 2.05 11.93
N VAL A 330 19.87 2.39 11.20
CA VAL A 330 18.68 3.10 11.68
C VAL A 330 17.93 2.24 12.70
N PRO A 331 17.34 2.83 13.76
CA PRO A 331 17.23 4.28 13.98
C PRO A 331 18.41 4.96 14.70
N GLU A 332 19.18 4.24 15.52
CA GLU A 332 20.17 4.84 16.43
C GLU A 332 21.49 5.23 15.75
N MET A 333 21.77 4.65 14.58
CA MET A 333 23.03 4.84 13.84
C MET A 333 24.27 4.38 14.64
N LYS A 334 24.11 3.35 15.50
CA LYS A 334 25.17 2.81 16.38
C LYS A 334 25.67 1.44 15.90
N ARG A 335 25.14 0.36 16.48
CA ARG A 335 25.51 -1.03 16.17
C ARG A 335 25.01 -1.47 14.80
N ARG A 336 25.77 -2.37 14.16
CA ARG A 336 25.31 -3.06 12.96
C ARG A 336 24.03 -3.84 13.26
N LYS A 337 23.10 -3.81 12.31
CA LYS A 337 21.80 -4.46 12.46
C LYS A 337 21.86 -5.89 11.91
N HIS A 338 21.45 -6.86 12.71
CA HIS A 338 21.39 -8.28 12.36
C HIS A 338 20.03 -8.70 11.81
N VAL A 339 18.94 -8.10 12.32
CA VAL A 339 17.57 -8.48 11.95
C VAL A 339 16.66 -7.26 11.92
N VAL A 340 15.70 -7.29 10.99
CA VAL A 340 14.58 -6.33 10.94
C VAL A 340 13.29 -7.06 11.30
N GLU A 341 12.55 -6.57 12.27
CA GLU A 341 11.24 -7.11 12.65
C GLU A 341 10.08 -6.21 12.21
N THR A 342 8.90 -6.80 12.03
CA THR A 342 7.65 -6.05 11.91
C THR A 342 6.52 -6.82 12.60
N ILE A 343 5.53 -6.09 13.10
CA ILE A 343 4.33 -6.63 13.74
C ILE A 343 3.13 -6.05 13.00
N ALA A 344 2.49 -6.84 12.14
CA ALA A 344 1.54 -6.30 11.16
C ALA A 344 0.35 -7.23 10.94
N GLN A 345 -0.80 -6.92 11.54
CA GLN A 345 -2.01 -7.75 11.37
C GLN A 345 -2.48 -7.83 9.91
N MET A 346 -2.26 -6.78 9.13
CA MET A 346 -2.57 -6.77 7.69
C MET A 346 -1.76 -7.80 6.88
N ALA A 347 -0.61 -8.26 7.38
CA ALA A 347 0.22 -9.25 6.69
C ALA A 347 -0.49 -10.61 6.51
N ARG A 348 -1.56 -10.88 7.27
CA ARG A 348 -2.42 -12.06 7.07
C ARG A 348 -3.23 -12.00 5.78
N TYR A 349 -3.53 -10.80 5.30
CA TYR A 349 -4.41 -10.55 4.16
C TYR A 349 -3.63 -10.03 2.94
N ASN A 350 -2.35 -9.69 3.11
CA ASN A 350 -1.52 -9.19 2.04
C ASN A 350 -0.05 -9.65 2.19
N PRO A 351 0.51 -10.37 1.20
CA PRO A 351 1.85 -10.94 1.29
C PRO A 351 3.00 -9.95 1.03
N PHE A 352 2.80 -8.63 1.08
CA PHE A 352 3.86 -7.70 0.63
C PHE A 352 5.15 -7.78 1.46
N PHE A 353 5.07 -8.04 2.78
CA PHE A 353 6.26 -8.29 3.59
C PHE A 353 6.97 -9.59 3.18
N GLU A 354 6.23 -10.67 2.93
CA GLU A 354 6.79 -11.94 2.44
C GLU A 354 7.44 -11.78 1.06
N LYS A 355 6.80 -11.01 0.15
CA LYS A 355 7.36 -10.65 -1.16
C LYS A 355 8.62 -9.78 -1.04
N ALA A 356 8.78 -9.05 0.07
CA ALA A 356 10.01 -8.33 0.39
C ALA A 356 11.09 -9.23 1.03
N GLY A 357 10.75 -10.48 1.37
CA GLY A 357 11.64 -11.50 1.93
C GLY A 357 11.51 -11.73 3.44
N PHE A 358 10.53 -11.12 4.10
CA PHE A 358 10.26 -11.40 5.51
C PHE A 358 9.72 -12.83 5.69
N ARG A 359 10.10 -13.47 6.80
CA ARG A 359 9.57 -14.77 7.25
C ARG A 359 8.65 -14.57 8.44
N TYR A 360 7.51 -15.23 8.43
CA TYR A 360 6.63 -15.29 9.58
C TYR A 360 7.23 -16.15 10.70
N MET A 361 7.27 -15.61 11.91
CA MET A 361 7.93 -16.26 13.04
C MET A 361 6.90 -16.83 14.03
N TRP A 362 5.99 -16.00 14.53
CA TRP A 362 4.96 -16.37 15.50
C TRP A 362 3.92 -15.24 15.63
N ASP A 363 2.85 -15.49 16.39
CA ASP A 363 1.93 -14.45 16.84
C ASP A 363 2.32 -13.93 18.22
N THR A 364 2.21 -12.62 18.44
CA THR A 364 2.31 -12.04 19.80
C THR A 364 1.22 -12.63 20.71
N ALA A 365 1.35 -12.43 22.03
CA ALA A 365 0.31 -12.80 22.99
C ALA A 365 -1.09 -12.24 22.62
N SER A 366 -1.14 -11.07 21.98
CA SER A 366 -2.36 -10.44 21.47
C SER A 366 -2.81 -10.91 20.08
N GLY A 367 -2.19 -11.95 19.51
CA GLY A 367 -2.55 -12.53 18.22
C GLY A 367 -2.06 -11.77 16.98
N ARG A 368 -1.12 -10.82 17.15
CA ARG A 368 -0.57 -10.06 16.01
C ARG A 368 0.63 -10.79 15.43
N PRO A 369 0.71 -11.00 14.11
CA PRO A 369 1.80 -11.74 13.51
C PRO A 369 3.10 -10.94 13.55
N VAL A 370 4.18 -11.63 13.89
CA VAL A 370 5.54 -11.15 13.90
C VAL A 370 6.26 -11.74 12.69
N LEU A 371 6.83 -10.87 11.86
CA LEU A 371 7.66 -11.29 10.74
C LEU A 371 9.06 -10.69 10.89
N MET A 372 10.07 -11.43 10.43
CA MET A 372 11.48 -11.01 10.52
C MET A 372 12.23 -11.19 9.20
N TYR A 373 13.17 -10.28 8.94
CA TYR A 373 14.07 -10.30 7.80
C TYR A 373 15.54 -10.36 8.29
N PRO A 374 16.33 -11.36 7.89
CA PRO A 374 17.73 -11.45 8.27
C PRO A 374 18.60 -10.48 7.46
N LEU A 375 19.38 -9.64 8.15
CA LEU A 375 20.40 -8.78 7.53
C LEU A 375 21.78 -9.44 7.47
N THR A 376 22.02 -10.45 8.32
CA THR A 376 23.30 -11.17 8.44
C THR A 376 23.11 -12.68 8.25
N PRO A 377 24.19 -13.43 7.91
CA PRO A 377 24.15 -14.90 7.88
C PRO A 377 23.72 -15.50 9.22
N GLU A 378 24.25 -14.99 10.34
CA GLU A 378 23.88 -15.49 11.68
C GLU A 378 22.36 -15.35 11.95
N ALA A 379 21.76 -14.21 11.60
CA ALA A 379 20.32 -14.03 11.76
C ALA A 379 19.51 -14.98 10.87
N ARG A 380 20.00 -15.25 9.65
CA ARG A 380 19.37 -16.22 8.74
C ARG A 380 19.38 -17.62 9.32
N ASP A 381 20.53 -18.09 9.78
CA ASP A 381 20.69 -19.42 10.34
C ASP A 381 19.81 -19.62 11.58
N ARG A 382 19.72 -18.60 12.46
CA ARG A 382 18.82 -18.64 13.63
C ARG A 382 17.35 -18.71 13.23
N ILE A 383 16.92 -17.91 12.25
CA ILE A 383 15.55 -17.94 11.74
C ILE A 383 15.23 -19.30 11.14
N GLU A 384 16.10 -19.83 10.27
CA GLU A 384 15.88 -21.12 9.59
C GLU A 384 15.89 -22.29 10.57
N ARG A 385 16.80 -22.28 11.56
CA ARG A 385 16.83 -23.25 12.65
C ARG A 385 15.52 -23.24 13.43
N PHE A 386 15.07 -22.06 13.86
CA PHE A 386 13.82 -21.90 14.58
C PHE A 386 12.62 -22.42 13.77
N LEU A 387 12.54 -22.04 12.49
CA LEU A 387 11.47 -22.50 11.58
C LEU A 387 11.49 -24.01 11.36
N ARG A 388 12.60 -24.70 11.59
CA ARG A 388 12.72 -26.16 11.44
C ARG A 388 12.45 -26.91 12.75
N GLU A 389 12.98 -26.41 13.86
CA GLU A 389 13.05 -27.13 15.14
C GLU A 389 11.88 -26.80 16.07
N ASP A 390 11.27 -25.63 15.95
CA ASP A 390 10.14 -25.26 16.79
C ASP A 390 8.86 -26.03 16.39
N PRO A 391 8.15 -26.67 17.35
CA PRO A 391 6.97 -27.50 17.05
C PRO A 391 5.80 -26.75 16.39
N TYR A 392 5.75 -25.43 16.51
CA TYR A 392 4.71 -24.59 15.93
C TYR A 392 5.19 -23.94 14.64
N ALA A 393 6.41 -23.42 14.64
CA ALA A 393 6.95 -22.70 13.50
C ALA A 393 7.18 -23.60 12.28
N SER A 394 7.58 -24.86 12.51
CA SER A 394 7.73 -25.89 11.48
C SER A 394 6.47 -26.15 10.66
N LYS A 395 5.28 -25.98 11.24
CA LYS A 395 4.00 -26.19 10.53
C LYS A 395 3.73 -25.15 9.46
N HIS A 396 4.20 -23.92 9.65
CA HIS A 396 3.98 -22.83 8.69
C HIS A 396 5.23 -22.51 7.85
N GLY A 397 6.42 -22.96 8.25
CA GLY A 397 7.65 -22.86 7.46
C GLY A 397 8.00 -21.42 7.05
N GLY A 398 7.69 -20.44 7.91
CA GLY A 398 7.92 -19.03 7.62
C GLY A 398 6.86 -18.34 6.75
N ARG A 399 5.75 -19.00 6.40
CA ARG A 399 4.66 -18.45 5.57
C ARG A 399 3.41 -18.14 6.38
N LEU A 400 3.02 -16.87 6.43
CA LEU A 400 1.78 -16.38 7.03
C LEU A 400 0.65 -16.31 6.01
N TYR A 401 0.89 -15.65 4.87
CA TYR A 401 -0.15 -15.43 3.88
C TYR A 401 -0.39 -16.70 3.06
N LYS A 402 -1.64 -17.16 3.10
CA LYS A 402 -2.19 -18.21 2.25
C LYS A 402 -3.46 -17.64 1.63
N SER A 403 -3.51 -17.56 0.30
CA SER A 403 -4.75 -17.19 -0.39
C SER A 403 -5.83 -18.18 0.02
N ARG A 404 -6.98 -17.65 0.45
CA ARG A 404 -8.11 -18.45 0.91
C ARG A 404 -9.20 -18.55 -0.17
N TYR A 405 -9.13 -17.70 -1.21
CA TYR A 405 -10.03 -17.81 -2.35
C TYR A 405 -9.93 -19.19 -3.01
N GLY A 406 -8.72 -19.72 -3.18
CA GLY A 406 -8.49 -21.08 -3.69
C GLY A 406 -8.86 -21.24 -5.17
N ARG A 407 -9.12 -22.49 -5.60
CA ARG A 407 -9.58 -22.82 -6.96
C ARG A 407 -11.08 -23.06 -6.99
N VAL A 408 -11.68 -22.83 -8.15
CA VAL A 408 -13.01 -23.32 -8.49
C VAL A 408 -12.88 -24.57 -9.36
N GLU A 409 -13.95 -25.33 -9.47
CA GLU A 409 -14.03 -26.41 -10.45
C GLU A 409 -14.13 -25.78 -11.85
N PRO A 410 -13.12 -25.99 -12.73
CA PRO A 410 -13.14 -25.43 -14.08
C PRO A 410 -14.31 -26.01 -14.90
N LEU A 411 -14.64 -25.36 -16.01
CA LEU A 411 -15.57 -25.93 -16.99
C LEU A 411 -15.07 -27.31 -17.45
N GLU A 412 -15.96 -28.31 -17.50
CA GLU A 412 -15.61 -29.69 -17.86
C GLU A 412 -15.23 -29.86 -19.35
N SER A 413 -15.71 -28.95 -20.21
CA SER A 413 -15.47 -28.95 -21.65
C SER A 413 -15.48 -27.52 -22.21
N PRO A 414 -15.08 -27.31 -23.48
CA PRO A 414 -15.16 -26.01 -24.12
C PRO A 414 -16.61 -25.53 -24.30
N ILE A 415 -16.79 -24.21 -24.36
CA ILE A 415 -18.03 -23.58 -24.84
C ILE A 415 -17.94 -23.51 -26.36
N ARG A 416 -18.90 -24.09 -27.08
CA ARG A 416 -18.90 -24.12 -28.55
C ARG A 416 -20.11 -23.42 -29.13
N LEU A 417 -19.87 -22.39 -29.93
CA LEU A 417 -20.87 -21.84 -30.83
C LEU A 417 -20.76 -22.63 -32.14
N VAL A 418 -21.83 -23.29 -32.56
CA VAL A 418 -21.87 -24.12 -33.77
C VAL A 418 -22.84 -23.50 -34.77
N SER A 419 -22.27 -22.83 -35.80
CA SER A 419 -23.02 -22.20 -36.89
C SER A 419 -24.16 -21.28 -36.43
N VAL A 420 -23.88 -20.47 -35.40
CA VAL A 420 -24.87 -19.64 -34.71
C VAL A 420 -25.23 -18.41 -35.55
N SER A 421 -26.53 -18.20 -35.80
CA SER A 421 -27.06 -16.98 -36.42
C SER A 421 -28.03 -16.27 -35.48
N LYS A 422 -28.03 -14.93 -35.49
CA LYS A 422 -29.02 -14.11 -34.82
C LYS A 422 -29.63 -13.10 -35.78
N ILE A 423 -30.95 -13.19 -35.94
CA ILE A 423 -31.76 -12.30 -36.77
C ILE A 423 -32.58 -11.41 -35.84
N TYR A 424 -32.59 -10.11 -36.11
CA TYR A 424 -33.55 -9.17 -35.50
C TYR A 424 -34.52 -8.72 -36.58
N SER A 425 -35.81 -8.91 -36.31
CA SER A 425 -36.91 -8.41 -37.12
C SER A 425 -37.57 -7.22 -36.42
N SER A 426 -37.59 -6.05 -37.05
CA SER A 426 -38.40 -4.92 -36.58
C SER A 426 -39.49 -4.61 -37.60
N VAL A 427 -40.71 -4.37 -37.12
CA VAL A 427 -41.80 -3.86 -37.95
C VAL A 427 -41.82 -2.35 -37.76
N LEU A 428 -41.42 -1.63 -38.79
CA LEU A 428 -41.53 -0.18 -38.82
C LEU A 428 -42.97 0.14 -39.22
N ASP A 429 -43.78 0.58 -38.25
CA ASP A 429 -45.19 0.88 -38.41
C ASP A 429 -45.47 2.35 -38.09
N ILE A 430 -45.58 3.15 -39.16
CA ILE A 430 -45.82 4.59 -39.05
C ILE A 430 -47.24 4.93 -38.56
N THR A 431 -48.18 3.97 -38.53
CA THR A 431 -49.58 4.24 -38.14
C THR A 431 -49.71 4.70 -36.69
N ARG A 432 -48.72 4.41 -35.85
CA ARG A 432 -48.66 4.80 -34.43
C ARG A 432 -48.10 6.20 -34.21
N LEU A 433 -47.62 6.89 -35.25
CA LEU A 433 -47.06 8.23 -35.16
C LEU A 433 -48.12 9.30 -35.45
N PRO A 434 -47.99 10.53 -34.90
CA PRO A 434 -48.85 11.66 -35.26
C PRO A 434 -48.90 11.93 -36.78
N PRO A 435 -50.03 12.39 -37.36
CA PRO A 435 -50.20 12.54 -38.80
C PRO A 435 -49.11 13.36 -39.51
N LYS A 436 -48.64 14.45 -38.89
CA LYS A 436 -47.55 15.28 -39.43
C LYS A 436 -46.22 14.52 -39.56
N LEU A 437 -45.92 13.61 -38.64
CA LEU A 437 -44.72 12.77 -38.71
C LEU A 437 -44.87 11.63 -39.72
N GLN A 438 -46.09 11.11 -39.88
CA GLN A 438 -46.38 10.13 -40.95
C GLN A 438 -46.17 10.75 -42.33
N GLU A 439 -46.62 11.98 -42.55
CA GLU A 439 -46.48 12.69 -43.82
C GLU A 439 -45.00 12.93 -44.18
N VAL A 440 -44.20 13.36 -43.20
CA VAL A 440 -42.74 13.50 -43.35
C VAL A 440 -42.09 12.16 -43.69
N LEU A 441 -42.41 11.07 -42.96
CA LEU A 441 -41.80 9.76 -43.22
C LEU A 441 -42.25 9.16 -44.57
N ARG A 442 -43.51 9.37 -44.98
CA ARG A 442 -43.99 9.00 -46.31
C ARG A 442 -43.28 9.77 -47.43
N ALA A 443 -42.93 11.04 -47.21
CA ALA A 443 -42.14 11.82 -48.16
C ALA A 443 -40.72 11.24 -48.38
N PHE A 444 -40.18 10.50 -47.41
CA PHE A 444 -38.95 9.71 -47.54
C PHE A 444 -39.19 8.25 -47.96
N GLY A 445 -40.40 7.89 -48.41
CA GLY A 445 -40.76 6.54 -48.85
C GLY A 445 -40.88 5.51 -47.72
N VAL A 446 -41.02 5.95 -46.47
CA VAL A 446 -41.10 5.08 -45.30
C VAL A 446 -42.57 4.80 -44.96
N GLU A 447 -43.04 3.61 -45.34
CA GLU A 447 -44.37 3.07 -44.97
C GLU A 447 -44.24 1.91 -43.95
N ARG A 448 -45.12 0.90 -44.02
CA ARG A 448 -44.99 -0.32 -43.21
C ARG A 448 -43.93 -1.25 -43.82
N ARG A 449 -42.81 -1.45 -43.13
CA ARG A 449 -41.73 -2.34 -43.59
C ARG A 449 -41.30 -3.28 -42.47
N VAL A 450 -41.18 -4.57 -42.79
CA VAL A 450 -40.44 -5.52 -41.94
C VAL A 450 -38.97 -5.41 -42.31
N VAL A 451 -38.14 -5.04 -41.35
CA VAL A 451 -36.69 -4.96 -41.50
C VAL A 451 -36.08 -6.12 -40.73
N GLU A 452 -35.58 -7.11 -41.45
CA GLU A 452 -34.81 -8.22 -40.87
C GLU A 452 -33.33 -8.00 -41.12
N LYS A 453 -32.53 -8.09 -40.05
CA LYS A 453 -31.09 -7.91 -40.12
C LYS A 453 -30.38 -9.03 -39.38
N TYR A 454 -29.45 -9.69 -40.07
CA TYR A 454 -28.47 -10.55 -39.42
C TYR A 454 -27.53 -9.69 -38.56
N VAL A 455 -27.53 -9.93 -37.26
CA VAL A 455 -26.54 -9.38 -36.34
C VAL A 455 -25.33 -10.30 -36.27
N LEU A 456 -25.54 -11.61 -36.37
CA LEU A 456 -24.50 -12.63 -36.51
C LEU A 456 -24.99 -13.69 -37.50
N ARG A 457 -24.09 -14.19 -38.36
CA ARG A 457 -24.39 -15.16 -39.42
C ARG A 457 -23.42 -16.33 -39.35
N ARG A 458 -23.95 -17.52 -39.01
CA ARG A 458 -23.21 -18.81 -38.97
C ARG A 458 -21.85 -18.73 -38.27
N VAL A 459 -21.82 -18.09 -37.11
CA VAL A 459 -20.60 -17.94 -36.31
C VAL A 459 -20.27 -19.27 -35.63
N SER A 460 -19.01 -19.70 -35.78
CA SER A 460 -18.46 -20.87 -35.09
C SER A 460 -17.21 -20.49 -34.30
N ILE A 461 -17.28 -20.60 -32.97
CA ILE A 461 -16.21 -20.20 -32.05
C ILE A 461 -16.15 -21.21 -30.91
N GLU A 462 -14.94 -21.59 -30.50
CA GLU A 462 -14.69 -22.43 -29.33
C GLU A 462 -13.93 -21.63 -28.27
N ILE A 463 -14.35 -21.75 -27.00
CA ILE A 463 -13.71 -21.13 -25.83
C ILE A 463 -13.32 -22.23 -24.85
N GLU A 464 -12.02 -22.36 -24.60
CA GLU A 464 -11.46 -23.40 -23.74
C GLU A 464 -11.62 -23.05 -22.24
N PRO A 465 -11.74 -24.05 -21.34
CA PRO A 465 -11.77 -23.82 -19.91
C PRO A 465 -10.57 -22.99 -19.40
N GLY A 466 -10.84 -21.97 -18.59
CA GLY A 466 -9.81 -21.10 -18.01
C GLY A 466 -9.24 -20.04 -18.95
N GLU A 467 -9.76 -19.92 -20.18
CA GLU A 467 -9.37 -18.83 -21.08
C GLU A 467 -9.82 -17.47 -20.55
N VAL A 468 -9.01 -16.45 -20.84
CA VAL A 468 -9.41 -15.05 -20.75
C VAL A 468 -9.62 -14.56 -22.17
N VAL A 469 -10.89 -14.37 -22.53
CA VAL A 469 -11.36 -14.00 -23.85
C VAL A 469 -11.79 -12.55 -23.86
N VAL A 470 -11.31 -11.79 -24.84
CA VAL A 470 -11.75 -10.40 -25.08
C VAL A 470 -12.57 -10.34 -26.36
N VAL A 471 -13.76 -9.77 -26.30
CA VAL A 471 -14.63 -9.52 -27.45
C VAL A 471 -14.48 -8.06 -27.89
N VAL A 472 -14.02 -7.84 -29.12
CA VAL A 472 -13.72 -6.52 -29.71
C VAL A 472 -14.59 -6.28 -30.93
N GLY A 473 -15.04 -5.04 -31.14
CA GLY A 473 -15.86 -4.68 -32.29
C GLY A 473 -16.53 -3.32 -32.13
N ALA A 474 -16.88 -2.67 -33.24
CA ALA A 474 -17.54 -1.36 -33.23
C ALA A 474 -18.83 -1.34 -32.39
N SER A 475 -19.29 -0.16 -31.99
CA SER A 475 -20.61 -0.03 -31.35
C SER A 475 -21.70 -0.54 -32.31
N GLY A 476 -22.66 -1.31 -31.78
CA GLY A 476 -23.68 -1.96 -32.61
C GLY A 476 -23.20 -3.14 -33.47
N ALA A 477 -21.95 -3.59 -33.32
CA ALA A 477 -21.42 -4.71 -34.12
C ALA A 477 -22.02 -6.09 -33.77
N GLY A 478 -22.72 -6.22 -32.64
CA GLY A 478 -23.30 -7.50 -32.18
C GLY A 478 -22.56 -8.17 -31.01
N LYS A 479 -21.64 -7.48 -30.32
CA LYS A 479 -20.92 -8.00 -29.14
C LYS A 479 -21.87 -8.45 -28.03
N THR A 480 -22.76 -7.56 -27.57
CA THR A 480 -23.78 -7.86 -26.56
C THR A 480 -24.66 -9.02 -26.99
N THR A 481 -25.02 -9.09 -28.27
CA THR A 481 -25.80 -10.22 -28.82
C THR A 481 -25.04 -11.55 -28.75
N LEU A 482 -23.74 -11.57 -29.05
CA LEU A 482 -22.88 -12.74 -28.88
C LEU A 482 -22.85 -13.19 -27.41
N LEU A 483 -22.62 -12.24 -26.49
CA LEU A 483 -22.59 -12.51 -25.05
C LEU A 483 -23.94 -13.04 -24.53
N ARG A 484 -25.06 -12.44 -24.95
CA ARG A 484 -26.42 -12.90 -24.60
C ARG A 484 -26.66 -14.35 -25.00
N MET A 485 -26.19 -14.80 -26.15
CA MET A 485 -26.37 -16.20 -26.56
C MET A 485 -25.56 -17.18 -25.68
N ILE A 486 -24.34 -16.79 -25.29
CA ILE A 486 -23.52 -17.57 -24.34
C ILE A 486 -24.20 -17.62 -22.96
N ILE A 487 -24.66 -16.46 -22.46
CA ILE A 487 -25.37 -16.35 -21.17
C ILE A 487 -26.67 -17.16 -21.22
N GLY A 488 -27.44 -17.08 -22.31
CA GLY A 488 -28.69 -17.80 -22.50
C GLY A 488 -28.52 -19.31 -22.44
N ALA A 489 -27.46 -19.83 -23.06
CA ALA A 489 -27.10 -21.25 -22.98
C ALA A 489 -26.70 -21.66 -21.56
N ALA A 490 -25.88 -20.85 -20.86
CA ALA A 490 -25.44 -21.11 -19.49
C ALA A 490 -26.58 -21.08 -18.45
N THR A 491 -27.53 -20.16 -18.64
CA THR A 491 -28.67 -19.96 -17.73
C THR A 491 -29.93 -20.74 -18.14
N LYS A 492 -29.89 -21.43 -19.28
CA LYS A 492 -31.04 -22.09 -19.91
C LYS A 492 -32.22 -21.12 -20.12
N SER A 493 -31.92 -19.89 -20.53
CA SER A 493 -32.92 -18.84 -20.72
C SER A 493 -33.91 -19.21 -21.83
N ARG A 494 -35.19 -18.90 -21.58
CA ARG A 494 -36.26 -19.03 -22.58
C ARG A 494 -36.49 -17.74 -23.38
N ASP A 495 -35.84 -16.64 -22.98
CA ASP A 495 -35.93 -15.37 -23.69
C ASP A 495 -35.31 -15.49 -25.08
N GLU A 496 -36.08 -15.13 -26.10
CA GLU A 496 -35.66 -15.17 -27.48
C GLU A 496 -34.44 -14.28 -27.72
N ALA A 497 -34.28 -13.15 -27.02
CA ALA A 497 -33.11 -12.27 -27.12
C ALA A 497 -31.79 -12.97 -26.74
N TYR A 498 -31.87 -13.98 -25.88
CA TYR A 498 -30.73 -14.77 -25.38
C TYR A 498 -30.52 -16.08 -26.14
N ARG A 499 -31.31 -16.33 -27.19
CA ARG A 499 -31.24 -17.56 -27.98
C ARG A 499 -30.77 -17.27 -29.41
N PRO A 500 -30.00 -18.19 -30.01
CA PRO A 500 -29.79 -18.15 -31.45
C PRO A 500 -31.10 -18.29 -32.21
N SER A 501 -31.18 -17.63 -33.37
CA SER A 501 -32.23 -17.90 -34.36
C SER A 501 -31.95 -19.21 -35.10
N GLU A 502 -30.67 -19.52 -35.35
CA GLU A 502 -30.20 -20.76 -35.97
C GLU A 502 -28.90 -21.23 -35.32
N GLY A 503 -28.62 -22.53 -35.39
CA GLY A 503 -27.43 -23.14 -34.77
C GLY A 503 -27.61 -23.39 -33.27
N VAL A 504 -26.52 -23.77 -32.59
CA VAL A 504 -26.54 -24.12 -31.16
C VAL A 504 -25.33 -23.56 -30.44
N VAL A 505 -25.51 -23.20 -29.18
CA VAL A 505 -24.42 -22.93 -28.24
C VAL A 505 -24.33 -24.10 -27.28
N GLU A 506 -23.32 -24.94 -27.45
CA GLU A 506 -23.02 -26.05 -26.56
C GLU A 506 -22.33 -25.50 -25.31
N MET A 507 -22.93 -25.80 -24.16
CA MET A 507 -22.47 -25.34 -22.85
C MET A 507 -22.17 -26.54 -21.96
N PRO A 508 -21.05 -26.53 -21.21
CA PRO A 508 -20.74 -27.59 -20.25
C PRO A 508 -21.79 -27.71 -19.15
N GLY A 509 -22.04 -28.93 -18.67
CA GLY A 509 -23.08 -29.23 -17.68
C GLY A 509 -22.78 -28.68 -16.28
N ASN A 510 -21.50 -28.50 -15.94
CA ASN A 510 -21.04 -27.97 -14.66
C ASN A 510 -20.92 -26.43 -14.59
N VAL A 511 -21.52 -25.70 -15.56
CA VAL A 511 -21.43 -24.24 -15.63
C VAL A 511 -22.05 -23.56 -14.40
N ARG A 512 -21.30 -22.63 -13.83
CA ARG A 512 -21.71 -21.68 -12.79
C ARG A 512 -21.33 -20.29 -13.26
N ILE A 513 -22.30 -19.60 -13.83
CA ILE A 513 -22.12 -18.31 -14.48
C ILE A 513 -22.46 -17.14 -13.55
N GLU A 514 -21.63 -16.12 -13.58
CA GLU A 514 -21.96 -14.76 -13.14
C GLU A 514 -21.77 -13.82 -14.34
N TYR A 515 -22.66 -12.85 -14.52
CA TYR A 515 -22.54 -11.93 -15.66
C TYR A 515 -22.94 -10.49 -15.32
N LEU A 516 -22.45 -9.55 -16.13
CA LEU A 516 -22.77 -8.13 -16.04
C LEU A 516 -23.12 -7.61 -17.44
N LEU A 517 -24.38 -7.24 -17.63
CA LEU A 517 -24.90 -6.57 -18.82
C LEU A 517 -25.54 -5.24 -18.39
N PRO A 518 -24.86 -4.09 -18.57
CA PRO A 518 -25.37 -2.80 -18.12
C PRO A 518 -26.80 -2.54 -18.61
N GLY A 519 -27.70 -2.18 -17.67
CA GLY A 519 -29.12 -1.93 -17.97
C GLY A 519 -30.00 -3.17 -18.17
N GLU A 520 -29.44 -4.39 -18.19
CA GLU A 520 -30.20 -5.64 -18.29
C GLU A 520 -30.04 -6.52 -17.05
N HIS A 521 -28.80 -6.77 -16.64
CA HIS A 521 -28.49 -7.59 -15.49
C HIS A 521 -27.24 -7.08 -14.77
N GLU A 522 -27.42 -6.71 -13.51
CA GLU A 522 -26.36 -6.25 -12.63
C GLU A 522 -26.50 -6.90 -11.25
N PRO A 523 -25.38 -7.18 -10.55
CA PRO A 523 -25.44 -7.65 -9.17
C PRO A 523 -26.26 -6.71 -8.28
N SER A 524 -27.21 -7.27 -7.54
CA SER A 524 -28.04 -6.54 -6.59
C SER A 524 -27.31 -6.31 -5.27
N PHE A 525 -27.47 -5.13 -4.69
CA PHE A 525 -26.95 -4.76 -3.37
C PHE A 525 -28.09 -4.25 -2.50
N GLY A 526 -28.12 -4.66 -1.23
CA GLY A 526 -29.03 -4.08 -0.25
C GLY A 526 -28.39 -2.90 0.47
N ASP A 527 -28.85 -2.69 1.69
CA ASP A 527 -28.37 -1.64 2.59
C ASP A 527 -27.13 -2.06 3.39
N GLU A 528 -26.67 -3.30 3.28
CA GLU A 528 -25.45 -3.78 3.93
C GLU A 528 -24.18 -3.08 3.42
N SER A 529 -23.12 -3.12 4.23
CA SER A 529 -21.79 -2.69 3.77
C SER A 529 -21.20 -3.68 2.76
N LEU A 530 -20.24 -3.22 1.95
CA LEU A 530 -19.60 -4.09 0.96
C LEU A 530 -18.92 -5.31 1.58
N LEU A 531 -18.30 -5.18 2.75
CA LEU A 531 -17.66 -6.32 3.41
C LEU A 531 -18.71 -7.34 3.86
N GLU A 532 -19.83 -6.88 4.42
CA GLU A 532 -20.95 -7.76 4.80
C GLU A 532 -21.52 -8.47 3.58
N HIS A 533 -21.77 -7.74 2.49
CA HIS A 533 -22.28 -8.30 1.23
C HIS A 533 -21.39 -9.43 0.69
N VAL A 534 -20.10 -9.15 0.52
CA VAL A 534 -19.15 -10.11 -0.04
C VAL A 534 -18.92 -11.26 0.93
N SER A 535 -18.83 -10.99 2.24
CA SER A 535 -18.64 -12.00 3.27
C SER A 535 -19.84 -12.95 3.38
N ALA A 536 -21.07 -12.44 3.26
CA ALA A 536 -22.28 -13.26 3.29
C ALA A 536 -22.33 -14.24 2.11
N LYS A 537 -21.93 -13.78 0.91
CA LYS A 537 -21.87 -14.64 -0.29
C LYS A 537 -20.79 -15.71 -0.20
N ILE A 538 -19.57 -15.35 0.23
CA ILE A 538 -18.42 -16.26 0.20
C ILE A 538 -18.28 -17.12 1.48
N GLY A 539 -18.92 -16.72 2.59
CA GLY A 539 -18.87 -17.43 3.87
C GLY A 539 -17.58 -17.25 4.69
N ASP A 540 -16.59 -16.50 4.20
CA ASP A 540 -15.34 -16.19 4.92
C ASP A 540 -14.98 -14.70 4.79
N PRO A 541 -15.03 -13.91 5.88
CA PRO A 541 -14.65 -12.49 5.88
C PRO A 541 -13.21 -12.23 5.40
N ALA A 542 -12.28 -13.17 5.63
CA ALA A 542 -10.90 -13.03 5.16
C ALA A 542 -10.81 -13.14 3.64
N VAL A 543 -11.59 -14.05 3.04
CA VAL A 543 -11.70 -14.16 1.58
C VAL A 543 -12.41 -12.94 1.00
N ALA A 544 -13.42 -12.41 1.69
CA ALA A 544 -14.10 -11.19 1.26
C ALA A 544 -13.14 -10.00 1.14
N VAL A 545 -12.26 -9.81 2.12
CA VAL A 545 -11.18 -8.82 2.06
C VAL A 545 -10.23 -9.10 0.89
N GLU A 546 -9.87 -10.36 0.64
CA GLU A 546 -9.03 -10.75 -0.50
C GLU A 546 -9.68 -10.37 -1.85
N ILE A 547 -10.97 -10.64 -2.01
CA ILE A 547 -11.76 -10.30 -3.21
C ILE A 547 -11.85 -8.77 -3.39
N LEU A 548 -12.19 -8.03 -2.33
CA LEU A 548 -12.25 -6.56 -2.38
C LEU A 548 -10.89 -5.95 -2.75
N ASN A 549 -9.80 -6.49 -2.19
CA ASN A 549 -8.44 -6.09 -2.56
C ASN A 549 -8.10 -6.39 -4.03
N ALA A 550 -8.59 -7.52 -4.56
CA ALA A 550 -8.40 -7.91 -5.96
C ALA A 550 -9.11 -6.95 -6.92
N VAL A 551 -10.30 -6.46 -6.59
CA VAL A 551 -11.00 -5.49 -7.45
C VAL A 551 -10.58 -4.04 -7.19
N GLY A 552 -9.58 -3.80 -6.34
CA GLY A 552 -9.06 -2.44 -6.08
C GLY A 552 -9.88 -1.64 -5.07
N LEU A 553 -10.68 -2.31 -4.24
CA LEU A 553 -11.40 -1.74 -3.09
C LEU A 553 -10.68 -2.11 -1.79
N SER A 554 -9.37 -1.82 -1.74
CA SER A 554 -8.48 -2.21 -0.62
C SER A 554 -8.44 -1.23 0.56
N ASP A 555 -9.21 -0.14 0.46
CA ASP A 555 -9.35 0.86 1.52
C ASP A 555 -10.39 0.37 2.53
N ALA A 556 -10.09 0.43 3.84
CA ALA A 556 -11.04 -0.05 4.83
C ALA A 556 -12.29 0.83 4.93
N VAL A 557 -12.27 2.06 4.40
CA VAL A 557 -13.50 2.87 4.25
C VAL A 557 -14.52 2.10 3.40
N PHE A 558 -14.07 1.39 2.37
CA PHE A 558 -14.96 0.59 1.52
C PHE A 558 -15.52 -0.62 2.24
N TYR A 559 -14.86 -1.13 3.29
CA TYR A 559 -15.40 -2.26 4.06
C TYR A 559 -16.66 -1.89 4.83
N ARG A 560 -16.85 -0.60 5.15
CA ARG A 560 -18.04 -0.10 5.84
C ARG A 560 -19.00 0.67 4.93
N ALA A 561 -18.54 1.08 3.75
CA ALA A 561 -19.37 1.79 2.78
C ALA A 561 -20.49 0.90 2.25
N ARG A 562 -21.66 1.51 2.05
CA ARG A 562 -22.81 0.92 1.35
C ARG A 562 -22.68 1.16 -0.13
N PHE A 563 -23.31 0.32 -0.94
CA PHE A 563 -23.25 0.44 -2.40
C PHE A 563 -23.75 1.82 -2.89
N SER A 564 -24.76 2.40 -2.24
CA SER A 564 -25.31 3.71 -2.57
C SER A 564 -24.32 4.88 -2.39
N GLU A 565 -23.37 4.76 -1.46
CA GLU A 565 -22.37 5.77 -1.11
C GLU A 565 -21.18 5.81 -2.07
N LEU A 566 -21.08 4.83 -2.98
CA LEU A 566 -19.95 4.67 -3.88
C LEU A 566 -20.08 5.52 -5.15
N SER A 567 -18.94 6.00 -5.65
CA SER A 567 -18.86 6.59 -7.00
C SER A 567 -19.12 5.54 -8.08
N THR A 568 -19.44 5.97 -9.31
CA THR A 568 -19.75 5.06 -10.43
C THR A 568 -18.65 4.01 -10.65
N GLY A 569 -17.38 4.42 -10.68
CA GLY A 569 -16.27 3.47 -10.84
C GLY A 569 -16.01 2.59 -9.60
N GLN A 570 -16.41 3.02 -8.40
CA GLN A 570 -16.39 2.16 -7.22
C GLN A 570 -17.53 1.13 -7.25
N LYS A 571 -18.71 1.52 -7.73
CA LYS A 571 -19.86 0.62 -7.96
C LYS A 571 -19.53 -0.48 -8.96
N GLU A 572 -18.87 -0.15 -10.08
CA GLU A 572 -18.39 -1.16 -11.04
C GLU A 572 -17.48 -2.20 -10.38
N ARG A 573 -16.51 -1.75 -9.57
CA ARG A 573 -15.61 -2.66 -8.84
C ARG A 573 -16.34 -3.50 -7.78
N ALA A 574 -17.33 -2.93 -7.10
CA ALA A 574 -18.15 -3.65 -6.13
C ALA A 574 -18.95 -4.78 -6.80
N LYS A 575 -19.50 -4.54 -8.00
CA LYS A 575 -20.19 -5.57 -8.81
C LYS A 575 -19.24 -6.73 -9.13
N LEU A 576 -18.01 -6.44 -9.58
CA LEU A 576 -17.00 -7.48 -9.82
C LEU A 576 -16.68 -8.29 -8.55
N ALA A 577 -16.61 -7.62 -7.39
CA ALA A 577 -16.38 -8.28 -6.10
C ALA A 577 -17.53 -9.25 -5.78
N SER A 578 -18.77 -8.80 -5.97
CA SER A 578 -19.98 -9.60 -5.75
C SER A 578 -20.03 -10.84 -6.66
N MET A 579 -19.66 -10.70 -7.93
CA MET A 579 -19.57 -11.82 -8.88
C MET A 579 -18.49 -12.83 -8.47
N LEU A 580 -17.30 -12.37 -8.09
CA LEU A 580 -16.23 -13.26 -7.62
C LEU A 580 -16.61 -14.00 -6.33
N ALA A 581 -17.41 -13.38 -5.46
CA ALA A 581 -17.87 -13.97 -4.20
C ALA A 581 -18.77 -15.20 -4.42
N SER A 582 -19.48 -15.28 -5.54
CA SER A 582 -20.30 -16.45 -5.90
C SER A 582 -19.49 -17.68 -6.32
N ARG A 583 -18.15 -17.58 -6.38
CA ARG A 583 -17.22 -18.64 -6.87
C ARG A 583 -17.63 -19.21 -8.24
N PRO A 584 -17.86 -18.37 -9.27
CA PRO A 584 -18.25 -18.84 -10.59
C PRO A 584 -17.08 -19.57 -11.27
N ASN A 585 -17.38 -20.42 -12.26
CA ASN A 585 -16.38 -20.95 -13.18
C ASN A 585 -16.46 -20.32 -14.59
N LEU A 586 -17.48 -19.49 -14.83
CA LEU A 586 -17.63 -18.63 -16.00
C LEU A 586 -18.05 -17.22 -15.58
N ILE A 587 -17.31 -16.19 -16.03
CA ILE A 587 -17.68 -14.79 -15.86
C ILE A 587 -17.84 -14.14 -17.23
N VAL A 588 -18.98 -13.47 -17.47
CA VAL A 588 -19.24 -12.72 -18.71
C VAL A 588 -19.52 -11.26 -18.41
N ILE A 589 -18.76 -10.32 -18.97
CA ILE A 589 -18.94 -8.89 -18.70
C ILE A 589 -19.01 -8.10 -20.01
N ASP A 590 -20.10 -7.36 -20.22
CA ASP A 590 -20.18 -6.36 -21.29
C ASP A 590 -19.70 -4.99 -20.80
N GLU A 591 -19.19 -4.18 -21.74
CA GLU A 591 -18.63 -2.85 -21.49
C GLU A 591 -17.62 -2.79 -20.33
N PHE A 592 -16.71 -3.77 -20.27
CA PHE A 592 -15.79 -3.91 -19.15
C PHE A 592 -14.93 -2.65 -18.96
N ALA A 593 -14.97 -2.13 -17.73
CA ALA A 593 -14.26 -0.95 -17.26
C ALA A 593 -14.61 0.34 -18.03
N ALA A 594 -15.82 0.46 -18.59
CA ALA A 594 -16.22 1.65 -19.35
C ALA A 594 -16.24 2.94 -18.49
N HIS A 595 -16.60 2.87 -17.20
CA HIS A 595 -16.64 4.04 -16.32
C HIS A 595 -15.39 4.23 -15.43
N LEU A 596 -14.30 3.53 -15.71
CA LEU A 596 -13.02 3.68 -15.00
C LEU A 596 -12.04 4.58 -15.77
N ASP A 597 -11.27 5.39 -15.04
CA ASP A 597 -10.09 6.04 -15.63
C ASP A 597 -9.07 5.00 -16.13
N SER A 598 -8.22 5.36 -17.09
CA SER A 598 -7.33 4.42 -17.76
C SER A 598 -6.38 3.68 -16.81
N LEU A 599 -5.89 4.31 -15.75
CA LEU A 599 -4.98 3.66 -14.80
C LEU A 599 -5.74 2.68 -13.91
N THR A 600 -6.90 3.06 -13.40
CA THR A 600 -7.75 2.18 -12.59
C THR A 600 -8.29 1.01 -13.40
N ALA A 601 -8.73 1.25 -14.64
CA ALA A 601 -9.21 0.22 -15.56
C ALA A 601 -8.14 -0.86 -15.77
N GLN A 602 -6.89 -0.46 -16.05
CA GLN A 602 -5.77 -1.39 -16.20
C GLN A 602 -5.47 -2.18 -14.92
N ARG A 603 -5.55 -1.55 -13.74
CA ARG A 603 -5.32 -2.23 -12.45
C ARG A 603 -6.37 -3.30 -12.19
N VAL A 604 -7.65 -2.96 -12.39
CA VAL A 604 -8.77 -3.88 -12.19
C VAL A 604 -8.69 -5.04 -13.18
N ALA A 605 -8.45 -4.74 -14.46
CA ALA A 605 -8.22 -5.72 -15.53
C ALA A 605 -7.15 -6.77 -15.16
N ARG A 606 -5.96 -6.32 -14.77
CA ARG A 606 -4.84 -7.22 -14.42
C ARG A 606 -5.17 -8.12 -13.25
N LYS A 607 -5.73 -7.53 -12.18
CA LYS A 607 -6.02 -8.29 -10.96
C LYS A 607 -7.16 -9.28 -11.20
N LEU A 608 -8.22 -8.88 -11.91
CA LEU A 608 -9.29 -9.78 -12.30
C LEU A 608 -8.76 -10.95 -13.14
N SER A 609 -7.97 -10.68 -14.18
CA SER A 609 -7.32 -11.72 -15.01
C SER A 609 -6.44 -12.66 -14.17
N THR A 610 -5.65 -12.11 -13.24
CA THR A 610 -4.80 -12.90 -12.33
C THR A 610 -5.63 -13.81 -11.43
N VAL A 611 -6.70 -13.29 -10.82
CA VAL A 611 -7.60 -14.09 -9.98
C VAL A 611 -8.25 -15.18 -10.80
N CYS A 612 -8.86 -14.85 -11.94
CA CYS A 612 -9.52 -15.82 -12.81
C CYS A 612 -8.58 -16.96 -13.22
N ARG A 613 -7.35 -16.63 -13.66
CA ARG A 613 -6.34 -17.63 -14.03
C ARG A 613 -5.92 -18.52 -12.85
N SER A 614 -5.65 -17.92 -11.70
CA SER A 614 -5.21 -18.68 -10.52
C SER A 614 -6.31 -19.59 -9.95
N ALA A 615 -7.57 -19.16 -10.07
CA ALA A 615 -8.74 -19.90 -9.62
C ALA A 615 -9.27 -20.92 -10.64
N GLY A 616 -8.92 -20.80 -11.93
CA GLY A 616 -9.44 -21.66 -13.01
C GLY A 616 -10.79 -21.18 -13.58
N ILE A 617 -11.08 -19.89 -13.48
CA ILE A 617 -12.31 -19.25 -13.98
C ILE A 617 -12.12 -18.85 -15.44
N THR A 618 -13.04 -19.24 -16.31
CA THR A 618 -13.13 -18.75 -17.68
C THR A 618 -13.72 -17.34 -17.68
N LEU A 619 -13.03 -16.37 -18.27
CA LEU A 619 -13.43 -14.96 -18.28
C LEU A 619 -13.69 -14.49 -19.72
N ILE A 620 -14.88 -13.98 -20.00
CA ILE A 620 -15.24 -13.37 -21.29
C ILE A 620 -15.61 -11.92 -21.04
N VAL A 621 -14.89 -10.99 -21.66
CA VAL A 621 -15.13 -9.55 -21.49
C VAL A 621 -15.26 -8.84 -22.83
N ALA A 622 -16.25 -7.97 -23.01
CA ALA A 622 -16.33 -7.10 -24.16
C ALA A 622 -15.77 -5.71 -23.82
N THR A 623 -14.81 -5.24 -24.61
CA THR A 623 -14.24 -3.89 -24.48
C THR A 623 -13.51 -3.49 -25.75
N ASN A 624 -13.49 -2.20 -26.06
CA ASN A 624 -12.73 -1.64 -27.18
C ASN A 624 -11.51 -0.83 -26.72
N ARG A 625 -11.17 -0.87 -25.43
CA ARG A 625 -10.11 -0.06 -24.84
C ARG A 625 -8.76 -0.76 -24.92
N PRO A 626 -7.81 -0.34 -25.78
CA PRO A 626 -6.55 -1.07 -26.00
C PRO A 626 -5.75 -1.30 -24.72
N GLU A 627 -5.75 -0.32 -23.82
CA GLU A 627 -5.05 -0.41 -22.55
C GLU A 627 -5.64 -1.47 -21.61
N VAL A 628 -6.96 -1.69 -21.66
CA VAL A 628 -7.66 -2.71 -20.88
C VAL A 628 -7.40 -4.10 -21.48
N ILE A 629 -7.45 -4.22 -22.81
CA ILE A 629 -7.13 -5.46 -23.53
C ILE A 629 -5.70 -5.90 -23.19
N LYS A 630 -4.72 -4.99 -23.30
CA LYS A 630 -3.32 -5.27 -22.94
C LYS A 630 -3.20 -5.71 -21.48
N ALA A 631 -3.90 -5.03 -20.58
CA ALA A 631 -3.86 -5.30 -19.14
C ALA A 631 -4.53 -6.63 -18.73
N LEU A 632 -5.60 -7.04 -19.39
CA LEU A 632 -6.21 -8.36 -19.21
C LEU A 632 -5.27 -9.46 -19.67
N SER A 633 -4.46 -9.15 -20.70
CA SER A 633 -3.59 -10.09 -21.39
C SER A 633 -4.41 -11.34 -21.76
N PRO A 634 -5.29 -11.25 -22.78
CA PRO A 634 -6.16 -12.36 -23.16
C PRO A 634 -5.37 -13.55 -23.72
N THR A 635 -5.94 -14.76 -23.61
CA THR A 635 -5.48 -15.93 -24.38
C THR A 635 -6.13 -15.99 -25.77
N LYS A 636 -7.26 -15.30 -25.96
CA LYS A 636 -8.04 -15.29 -27.18
C LYS A 636 -8.75 -13.94 -27.36
N ILE A 637 -8.78 -13.44 -28.59
CA ILE A 637 -9.55 -12.24 -28.95
C ILE A 637 -10.61 -12.66 -29.98
N ILE A 638 -11.87 -12.31 -29.72
CA ILE A 638 -12.97 -12.51 -30.65
C ILE A 638 -13.30 -11.16 -31.28
N PHE A 639 -13.16 -11.05 -32.59
CA PHE A 639 -13.56 -9.88 -33.35
C PHE A 639 -14.99 -10.05 -33.85
N VAL A 640 -15.84 -9.07 -33.60
CA VAL A 640 -17.25 -9.05 -34.00
C VAL A 640 -17.51 -7.85 -34.89
N GLY A 641 -18.06 -8.07 -36.08
CA GLY A 641 -18.31 -7.00 -37.04
C GLY A 641 -19.05 -7.46 -38.29
N TYR A 642 -19.84 -6.55 -38.88
CA TYR A 642 -20.51 -6.74 -40.17
C TYR A 642 -21.29 -8.07 -40.32
N GLY A 643 -21.92 -8.55 -39.25
CA GLY A 643 -22.69 -9.79 -39.27
C GLY A 643 -21.86 -11.06 -39.09
N THR A 644 -20.57 -10.95 -38.77
CA THR A 644 -19.65 -12.08 -38.57
C THR A 644 -18.90 -11.96 -37.26
N ALA A 645 -18.33 -13.08 -36.80
CA ALA A 645 -17.35 -13.08 -35.72
C ALA A 645 -16.32 -14.19 -35.93
N TYR A 646 -15.07 -13.90 -35.60
CA TYR A 646 -13.96 -14.87 -35.66
C TYR A 646 -13.03 -14.69 -34.46
N ALA A 647 -12.30 -15.73 -34.12
CA ALA A 647 -11.37 -15.74 -32.99
C ALA A 647 -9.92 -15.80 -33.48
N GLU A 648 -9.04 -15.06 -32.82
CA GLU A 648 -7.59 -15.09 -33.04
C GLU A 648 -6.85 -15.24 -31.71
N LYS A 649 -5.63 -15.79 -31.79
CA LYS A 649 -4.68 -15.71 -30.68
C LYS A 649 -4.04 -14.32 -30.71
N PRO A 650 -3.90 -13.64 -29.56
CA PRO A 650 -3.21 -12.36 -29.52
C PRO A 650 -1.77 -12.48 -30.01
N PRO A 651 -1.21 -11.44 -30.66
CA PRO A 651 0.20 -11.42 -31.04
C PRO A 651 1.10 -11.60 -29.80
N ALA A 652 2.19 -12.35 -29.98
CA ALA A 652 3.11 -12.79 -28.93
C ALA A 652 3.77 -11.64 -28.16
#